data_AF-A0A930ZLV0-F1
#
_entry.id   AF-A0A930ZLV0-F1
#
_cell.length_a   1.000
_cell.length_b   1.000
_cell.length_c   1.000
_cell.angle_alpha   90.00
_cell.angle_beta   90.00
_cell.angle_gamma   90.00
#
_symmetry.space_group_name_H-M   'P 1'
#
loop_
_entity.id
_entity.type
_entity.pdbx_description
1 polymer ?
#
loop_
_entity_poly.entity_id
_entity_poly.type
_entity_poly.pdbx_seq_one_letter_code
_entity_poly.pdbx_strand_id
1 'polypeptide(L)'
;MGLIKTNRKLNLLKIIYAVLLFIFSIDTFAKQPEMLLGGIIKGDASEKQICLVFTGDEHADGANVIMEMLERNKIKGTFFLTGNFYRNHPAITRDLQDDGHYLGPHSDKHLLYTDWQNRDSTLVSKDIFEKDLNDNYLAMKNSGVNIELPHYFMPPYEWYNMEISNWAKAMGVQIVNFTPGTSSNADYTTPDMNNYRSSETIYNNILAYEEENGLNGFLLLIHIGTDPKRTDKLYNRLDDLIKELSNRGYLFKRINELIPLTPQDLQDELFKQYINKSLTNIYKETLLRNGRVTVDSIALDERKKSIEFHTNLSLSYLPIRDETVQLIYDSVRFHLPLEYKKFRIAVFSDQQEISHLVPNFFRKKQIDKNRLIAYKVNTPLVMRVSDPSDIPTKGLQNNHLAVWQSHGWHYEQKLARWEWQRARIFQTVEDLYTQSYVVPFLVPMLENAGANVLLPRERDYNRMEIIVDNDPGIGKSTYKEHNGKESWKESAVDGFAHSKQVYLNGENPFRMGTIRQIQSINRGEVSLAEWIPVIPEKGKYGVYVSYQTVKNSANNALYSVYHAGGKTDFKVNQQMGGGTWIYLGEFQFEVEKGHKVTLSNKSKSANRVITADAVKIGGGMGNIARMPHPDGFEVENTKSSDAQMVKTVIPKINYSPEVSGYPRYTEGARYWMQWAGVPDSVYNRSEGKNDYTDDFASRGVWVNWLAGGSSVLPKEEGLNIPLDLAFAFHTDAGTFWGDTIVGTLGIYMTQFNNGLFENGKSRWASRDLSELIMEEITSDIIREFEPEWTRRHLWNRSYAEARVPNVPTMLLELLSHQNFADMRYGLDPTFRFVVSRSIYKGMLKFLATQYNRPYVIQPLPVKDFHAHFLSDTKVVLSWLPTEDPVETSATPTQYIVYTRVNGEGFDNGVIAKSNSFKTSIRKGDIYSFKIVAVNDGGKSFPSEILSVCRSHNTLDEVLIVNGFTRLSAPFSFKTSSDSIAGFMGSVDNGVPYIADHHFIGQMHEFRRVIPWMDDDASGFGDSNANYETTAIAGNTFDYPYLHGLAFAEAGYSFISSSASAVENGYVRLTDYAIVDWILGKQKEGVIARGANPPKYKTFSNEAMWAITDFCHQGGNILVSGAFVGTDLWDNPLATEEDRKWAMETLKYRWRNNNGAVTGQVKAVPSPFPAINGYYTYYNTLNSESYVVENPDAIEPADEGAFTILRYSENNLSAGVLYLGEKYKTCILGFPVESINGQDNRNKLIKQITDAFNSESIIN
;
A
#
# COMPACT_ATOMS: atom_id res chain seq x y z
N MET A 1 -60.17 -57.05 -32.23
CA MET A 1 -59.61 -58.39 -31.96
C MET A 1 -58.21 -58.21 -31.42
N GLY A 2 -57.77 -58.62 -30.23
CA GLY A 2 -58.38 -59.23 -29.06
C GLY A 2 -57.25 -59.42 -28.00
N LEU A 3 -57.63 -59.44 -26.71
CA LEU A 3 -56.88 -59.91 -25.51
C LEU A 3 -55.65 -59.08 -25.09
N ILE A 4 -55.60 -58.28 -24.00
CA ILE A 4 -55.98 -58.40 -22.57
C ILE A 4 -55.28 -59.54 -21.81
N LYS A 5 -54.57 -59.12 -20.73
CA LYS A 5 -53.92 -59.87 -19.61
C LYS A 5 -52.55 -60.48 -19.97
N THR A 6 -51.45 -60.28 -19.25
CA THR A 6 -51.26 -60.17 -17.80
C THR A 6 -49.85 -59.63 -17.49
N ASN A 7 -49.69 -58.44 -16.90
CA ASN A 7 -48.41 -58.04 -16.29
C ASN A 7 -48.51 -57.00 -15.15
N ARG A 8 -49.66 -56.98 -14.44
CA ARG A 8 -49.85 -56.20 -13.21
C ARG A 8 -49.56 -56.98 -11.91
N LYS A 9 -49.29 -58.29 -12.00
CA LYS A 9 -49.12 -59.15 -10.81
C LYS A 9 -47.71 -59.15 -10.19
N LEU A 10 -46.65 -58.77 -10.93
CA LEU A 10 -45.29 -58.73 -10.36
C LEU A 10 -44.96 -57.42 -9.63
N ASN A 11 -45.58 -56.30 -10.03
CA ASN A 11 -45.41 -55.00 -9.38
C ASN A 11 -46.25 -54.84 -8.10
N LEU A 12 -47.38 -55.57 -7.96
CA LEU A 12 -48.17 -55.53 -6.73
C LEU A 12 -47.54 -56.35 -5.60
N LEU A 13 -46.85 -57.46 -5.89
CA LEU A 13 -46.20 -58.29 -4.86
C LEU A 13 -44.93 -57.64 -4.27
N LYS A 14 -44.17 -56.87 -5.06
CA LYS A 14 -43.01 -56.10 -4.56
C LYS A 14 -43.41 -54.87 -3.75
N ILE A 15 -44.52 -54.22 -4.11
CA ILE A 15 -45.08 -53.11 -3.31
C ILE A 15 -45.71 -53.66 -2.02
N ILE A 16 -46.38 -54.82 -2.05
CA ILE A 16 -46.93 -55.45 -0.84
C ILE A 16 -45.81 -55.95 0.11
N TYR A 17 -44.67 -56.46 -0.39
CA TYR A 17 -43.52 -56.81 0.47
C TYR A 17 -42.78 -55.57 1.02
N ALA A 18 -42.66 -54.50 0.22
CA ALA A 18 -42.09 -53.24 0.69
C ALA A 18 -42.99 -52.50 1.69
N VAL A 19 -44.32 -52.64 1.56
CA VAL A 19 -45.30 -52.08 2.51
C VAL A 19 -45.47 -52.97 3.74
N LEU A 20 -45.36 -54.31 3.64
CA LEU A 20 -45.38 -55.21 4.81
C LEU A 20 -44.09 -55.15 5.65
N LEU A 21 -42.92 -54.89 5.05
CA LEU A 21 -41.70 -54.57 5.81
C LEU A 21 -41.73 -53.15 6.41
N PHE A 22 -42.59 -52.27 5.89
CA PHE A 22 -42.85 -50.94 6.48
C PHE A 22 -43.98 -50.95 7.53
N ILE A 23 -44.79 -52.03 7.60
CA ILE A 23 -45.94 -52.16 8.53
C ILE A 23 -45.65 -53.14 9.69
N PHE A 24 -44.56 -53.92 9.65
CA PHE A 24 -44.13 -54.76 10.78
C PHE A 24 -42.91 -54.24 11.59
N SER A 25 -42.47 -53.02 11.34
CA SER A 25 -41.78 -52.21 12.34
C SER A 25 -42.67 -51.01 12.66
N ILE A 26 -43.72 -51.27 13.44
CA ILE A 26 -44.18 -50.23 14.38
C ILE A 26 -43.08 -50.17 15.42
N ASP A 27 -41.99 -49.49 15.09
CA ASP A 27 -41.13 -48.92 16.10
C ASP A 27 -42.02 -47.96 16.88
N THR A 28 -42.19 -48.25 18.17
CA THR A 28 -42.58 -47.25 19.14
C THR A 28 -41.68 -46.06 18.92
N PHE A 29 -42.20 -45.00 18.29
CA PHE A 29 -41.47 -43.73 18.20
C PHE A 29 -41.21 -43.27 19.63
N ALA A 30 -39.97 -43.46 20.10
CA ALA A 30 -39.49 -42.85 21.33
C ALA A 30 -39.78 -41.35 21.23
N LYS A 31 -40.54 -40.80 22.17
CA LYS A 31 -40.88 -39.39 22.14
C LYS A 31 -39.60 -38.61 22.43
N GLN A 32 -39.28 -37.60 21.61
CA GLN A 32 -38.14 -36.72 21.89
C GLN A 32 -38.26 -36.12 23.30
N PRO A 33 -37.12 -35.94 24.01
CA PRO A 33 -37.14 -35.36 25.35
C PRO A 33 -37.81 -33.98 25.33
N GLU A 34 -38.59 -33.69 26.38
CA GLU A 34 -39.23 -32.38 26.53
C GLU A 34 -38.17 -31.34 26.95
N MET A 35 -38.13 -30.24 26.21
CA MET A 35 -37.16 -29.16 26.44
C MET A 35 -37.84 -27.87 26.87
N LEU A 36 -37.20 -27.16 27.80
CA LEU A 36 -37.58 -25.81 28.22
C LEU A 36 -36.35 -24.91 28.12
N LEU A 37 -36.42 -23.80 27.39
CA LEU A 37 -35.34 -22.81 27.27
C LEU A 37 -33.95 -23.43 26.94
N GLY A 38 -33.91 -24.51 26.14
CA GLY A 38 -32.68 -25.20 25.75
C GLY A 38 -32.19 -26.30 26.72
N GLY A 39 -32.81 -26.44 27.89
CA GLY A 39 -32.55 -27.53 28.84
C GLY A 39 -33.58 -28.66 28.73
N ILE A 40 -33.16 -29.89 29.02
CA ILE A 40 -34.06 -31.06 29.00
C ILE A 40 -34.75 -31.18 30.36
N ILE A 41 -36.08 -31.18 30.37
CA ILE A 41 -36.89 -31.24 31.60
C ILE A 41 -37.60 -32.57 31.79
N LYS A 42 -37.70 -33.40 30.74
CA LYS A 42 -38.33 -34.73 30.78
C LYS A 42 -37.73 -35.61 29.69
N GLY A 43 -37.43 -36.87 30.00
CA GLY A 43 -37.00 -37.90 29.05
C GLY A 43 -38.17 -38.45 28.21
N ASP A 44 -38.00 -39.65 27.66
CA ASP A 44 -39.03 -40.28 26.83
C ASP A 44 -40.30 -40.61 27.63
N ALA A 45 -41.40 -39.92 27.32
CA ALA A 45 -42.69 -40.09 27.97
C ALA A 45 -43.45 -41.37 27.52
N SER A 46 -42.94 -42.10 26.52
CA SER A 46 -43.58 -43.32 26.00
C SER A 46 -43.31 -44.56 26.85
N GLU A 47 -42.28 -44.53 27.71
CA GLU A 47 -41.89 -45.65 28.57
C GLU A 47 -42.06 -45.32 30.05
N LYS A 48 -42.46 -46.31 30.87
CA LYS A 48 -42.51 -46.19 32.33
C LYS A 48 -41.09 -46.23 32.93
N GLN A 49 -40.32 -45.19 32.67
CA GLN A 49 -38.99 -44.98 33.23
C GLN A 49 -38.92 -43.67 33.99
N ILE A 50 -38.14 -43.61 35.07
CA ILE A 50 -37.99 -42.41 35.91
C ILE A 50 -36.53 -42.27 36.35
N CYS A 51 -36.04 -41.04 36.48
CA CYS A 51 -34.71 -40.75 37.01
C CYS A 51 -34.83 -40.01 38.34
N LEU A 52 -34.21 -40.56 39.39
CA LEU A 52 -34.02 -39.86 40.64
C LEU A 52 -32.82 -38.93 40.51
N VAL A 53 -33.07 -37.65 40.68
CA VAL A 53 -32.07 -36.59 40.60
C VAL A 53 -31.85 -36.02 41.99
N PHE A 54 -30.60 -35.94 42.41
CA PHE A 54 -30.19 -35.41 43.70
C PHE A 54 -29.32 -34.18 43.52
N THR A 55 -29.70 -33.05 44.14
CA THR A 55 -28.84 -31.86 44.21
C THR A 55 -28.31 -31.63 45.62
N GLY A 56 -27.18 -30.94 45.73
CA GLY A 56 -26.53 -30.67 47.02
C GLY A 56 -25.43 -29.62 46.95
N ASP A 57 -25.32 -28.83 48.02
CA ASP A 57 -24.27 -27.82 48.22
C ASP A 57 -23.44 -28.06 49.49
N GLU A 58 -23.93 -27.65 50.66
CA GLU A 58 -23.16 -27.73 51.92
C GLU A 58 -23.52 -28.93 52.82
N HIS A 59 -24.79 -29.35 52.83
CA HIS A 59 -25.29 -30.43 53.68
C HIS A 59 -25.27 -31.80 52.98
N ALA A 60 -24.88 -32.84 53.70
CA ALA A 60 -24.84 -34.23 53.22
C ALA A 60 -25.46 -35.23 54.22
N ASP A 61 -26.35 -34.77 55.10
CA ASP A 61 -26.96 -35.57 56.18
C ASP A 61 -27.86 -36.71 55.68
N GLY A 62 -28.31 -36.66 54.42
CA GLY A 62 -29.05 -37.74 53.77
C GLY A 62 -28.19 -38.74 52.99
N ALA A 63 -26.89 -38.49 52.79
CA ALA A 63 -26.05 -39.26 51.86
C ALA A 63 -26.05 -40.77 52.16
N ASN A 64 -25.77 -41.16 53.41
CA ASN A 64 -25.73 -42.59 53.79
C ASN A 64 -27.10 -43.27 53.64
N VAL A 65 -28.18 -42.59 54.04
CA VAL A 65 -29.54 -43.13 53.94
C VAL A 65 -29.93 -43.33 52.48
N ILE A 66 -29.58 -42.38 51.61
CA ILE A 66 -29.84 -42.45 50.17
C ILE A 66 -29.02 -43.58 49.55
N MET A 67 -27.73 -43.69 49.84
CA MET A 67 -26.87 -44.76 49.31
C MET A 67 -27.37 -46.15 49.69
N GLU A 68 -27.63 -46.39 50.98
CA GLU A 68 -28.16 -47.67 51.47
C GLU A 68 -29.50 -48.02 50.81
N MET A 69 -30.35 -47.02 50.61
CA MET A 69 -31.65 -47.19 49.95
C MET A 69 -31.48 -47.55 48.47
N LEU A 70 -30.61 -46.84 47.73
CA LEU A 70 -30.36 -47.08 46.31
C LEU A 70 -29.76 -48.48 46.09
N GLU A 71 -28.82 -48.88 46.95
CA GLU A 71 -28.20 -50.21 46.94
C GLU A 71 -29.25 -51.31 47.22
N ARG A 72 -30.06 -51.14 48.27
CA ARG A 72 -31.10 -52.11 48.68
C ARG A 72 -32.12 -52.35 47.57
N ASN A 73 -32.51 -51.29 46.86
CA ASN A 73 -33.46 -51.38 45.75
C ASN A 73 -32.79 -51.72 44.41
N LYS A 74 -31.45 -51.85 44.37
CA LYS A 74 -30.65 -52.12 43.16
C LYS A 74 -30.88 -51.12 42.04
N ILE A 75 -31.06 -49.85 42.37
CA ILE A 75 -31.24 -48.75 41.42
C ILE A 75 -30.06 -47.79 41.47
N LYS A 76 -29.89 -46.99 40.41
CA LYS A 76 -28.83 -45.96 40.33
C LYS A 76 -29.45 -44.56 40.30
N GLY A 77 -28.89 -43.65 41.10
CA GLY A 77 -29.26 -42.23 41.11
C GLY A 77 -28.39 -41.37 40.18
N THR A 78 -28.83 -40.13 39.99
CA THR A 78 -28.09 -39.06 39.31
C THR A 78 -27.87 -37.92 40.29
N PHE A 79 -26.63 -37.49 40.47
CA PHE A 79 -26.23 -36.48 41.45
C PHE A 79 -25.63 -35.25 40.74
N PHE A 80 -26.25 -34.09 40.88
CA PHE A 80 -25.71 -32.81 40.45
C PHE A 80 -25.27 -32.02 41.66
N LEU A 81 -23.97 -31.91 41.88
CA LEU A 81 -23.41 -31.39 43.12
C LEU A 81 -22.56 -30.15 42.85
N THR A 82 -22.58 -29.19 43.78
CA THR A 82 -21.77 -27.97 43.60
C THR A 82 -20.29 -28.26 43.79
N GLY A 83 -19.45 -27.34 43.32
CA GLY A 83 -18.02 -27.41 43.59
C GLY A 83 -17.70 -27.41 45.10
N ASN A 84 -18.52 -26.73 45.92
CA ASN A 84 -18.39 -26.78 47.38
C ASN A 84 -18.66 -28.18 47.93
N PHE A 85 -19.71 -28.85 47.45
CA PHE A 85 -20.02 -30.22 47.87
C PHE A 85 -18.87 -31.18 47.55
N TYR A 86 -18.33 -31.15 46.33
CA TYR A 86 -17.20 -31.98 45.92
C TYR A 86 -15.94 -31.74 46.77
N ARG A 87 -15.70 -30.49 47.19
CA ARG A 87 -14.57 -30.14 48.06
C ARG A 87 -14.78 -30.58 49.52
N ASN A 88 -15.99 -30.44 50.03
CA ASN A 88 -16.29 -30.67 51.45
C ASN A 88 -16.56 -32.15 51.75
N HIS A 89 -17.13 -32.88 50.80
CA HIS A 89 -17.56 -34.28 50.96
C HIS A 89 -16.94 -35.24 49.93
N PRO A 90 -15.61 -35.19 49.66
CA PRO A 90 -15.01 -35.92 48.55
C PRO A 90 -15.11 -37.45 48.70
N ALA A 91 -15.16 -37.97 49.95
CA ALA A 91 -15.36 -39.39 50.22
C ALA A 91 -16.74 -39.87 49.73
N ILE A 92 -17.81 -39.16 50.12
CA ILE A 92 -19.18 -39.45 49.68
C ILE A 92 -19.27 -39.42 48.15
N THR A 93 -18.66 -38.43 47.49
CA THR A 93 -18.73 -38.34 46.01
C THR A 93 -18.00 -39.48 45.31
N ARG A 94 -16.92 -40.01 45.90
CA ARG A 94 -16.23 -41.20 45.36
C ARG A 94 -17.06 -42.45 45.56
N ASP A 95 -17.57 -42.66 46.77
CA ASP A 95 -18.37 -43.84 47.08
C ASP A 95 -19.63 -43.90 46.18
N LEU A 96 -20.31 -42.76 45.97
CA LEU A 96 -21.44 -42.66 45.03
C LEU A 96 -21.05 -43.06 43.59
N GLN A 97 -19.88 -42.66 43.12
CA GLN A 97 -19.44 -43.01 41.77
C GLN A 97 -18.96 -44.47 41.67
N ASP A 98 -18.27 -44.97 42.69
CA ASP A 98 -17.82 -46.37 42.77
C ASP A 98 -19.04 -47.32 42.80
N ASP A 99 -20.14 -46.88 43.42
CA ASP A 99 -21.44 -47.54 43.39
C ASP A 99 -22.17 -47.39 42.03
N GLY A 100 -21.58 -46.73 41.03
CA GLY A 100 -22.10 -46.65 39.67
C GLY A 100 -23.21 -45.61 39.44
N HIS A 101 -23.34 -44.61 40.31
CA HIS A 101 -24.23 -43.48 40.10
C HIS A 101 -23.65 -42.45 39.12
N TYR A 102 -24.50 -41.66 38.47
CA TYR A 102 -24.03 -40.55 37.62
C TYR A 102 -23.74 -39.32 38.48
N LEU A 103 -22.60 -38.67 38.27
CA LEU A 103 -22.21 -37.44 38.95
C LEU A 103 -21.95 -36.32 37.93
N GLY A 104 -22.57 -35.16 38.14
CA GLY A 104 -22.46 -33.98 37.30
C GLY A 104 -22.32 -32.67 38.09
N PRO A 105 -21.99 -31.56 37.42
CA PRO A 105 -21.90 -30.24 38.03
C PRO A 105 -23.26 -29.59 38.36
N HIS A 106 -23.27 -28.74 39.39
CA HIS A 106 -24.39 -27.88 39.82
C HIS A 106 -23.91 -26.47 40.21
N SER A 107 -22.98 -25.89 39.44
CA SER A 107 -22.24 -24.63 39.69
C SER A 107 -21.14 -24.79 40.75
N ASP A 108 -20.00 -24.10 40.58
CA ASP A 108 -18.91 -24.19 41.57
C ASP A 108 -19.29 -23.50 42.89
N LYS A 109 -19.84 -22.29 42.77
CA LYS A 109 -20.22 -21.42 43.90
C LYS A 109 -21.73 -21.27 44.09
N HIS A 110 -22.53 -22.09 43.41
CA HIS A 110 -23.99 -22.04 43.45
C HIS A 110 -24.53 -20.64 43.09
N LEU A 111 -23.98 -20.05 42.01
CA LEU A 111 -24.26 -18.66 41.61
C LEU A 111 -25.66 -18.52 40.99
N LEU A 112 -26.39 -17.47 41.35
CA LEU A 112 -27.62 -17.13 40.63
C LEU A 112 -27.29 -16.56 39.24
N TYR A 113 -27.50 -17.33 38.18
CA TYR A 113 -27.17 -16.89 36.81
C TYR A 113 -28.23 -15.99 36.17
N THR A 114 -29.49 -16.10 36.57
CA THR A 114 -30.61 -15.40 35.96
C THR A 114 -31.50 -14.77 37.01
N ASP A 115 -32.11 -13.63 36.70
CA ASP A 115 -32.93 -12.89 37.67
C ASP A 115 -34.20 -13.66 38.05
N TRP A 116 -34.59 -13.55 39.33
CA TRP A 116 -35.77 -14.25 39.88
C TRP A 116 -37.10 -13.70 39.34
N GLN A 117 -37.17 -12.41 39.03
CA GLN A 117 -38.38 -11.75 38.57
C GLN A 117 -38.44 -11.70 37.05
N ASN A 118 -37.30 -11.53 36.39
CA ASN A 118 -37.17 -11.51 34.94
C ASN A 118 -36.22 -12.60 34.43
N ARG A 119 -36.78 -13.78 34.14
CA ARG A 119 -36.01 -14.96 33.72
C ARG A 119 -35.15 -14.74 32.48
N ASP A 120 -35.52 -13.83 31.58
CA ASP A 120 -34.73 -13.51 30.38
C ASP A 120 -33.50 -12.62 30.68
N SER A 121 -33.38 -12.07 31.89
CA SER A 121 -32.25 -11.26 32.31
C SER A 121 -31.12 -12.12 32.90
N THR A 122 -30.00 -12.20 32.19
CA THR A 122 -28.78 -12.87 32.66
C THR A 122 -27.99 -11.95 33.61
N LEU A 123 -27.65 -12.47 34.81
CA LEU A 123 -26.96 -11.72 35.87
C LEU A 123 -25.43 -11.85 35.83
N VAL A 124 -24.91 -12.81 35.07
CA VAL A 124 -23.48 -13.10 34.92
C VAL A 124 -23.02 -12.90 33.49
N SER A 125 -21.76 -12.51 33.28
CA SER A 125 -21.18 -12.52 31.94
C SER A 125 -20.85 -13.95 31.49
N LYS A 126 -20.68 -14.15 30.18
CA LYS A 126 -20.28 -15.44 29.62
C LYS A 126 -19.01 -15.98 30.28
N ASP A 127 -18.00 -15.14 30.47
CA ASP A 127 -16.72 -15.55 31.10
C ASP A 127 -16.91 -16.00 32.57
N ILE A 128 -17.81 -15.35 33.32
CA ILE A 128 -18.11 -15.74 34.71
C ILE A 128 -18.82 -17.09 34.75
N PHE A 129 -19.80 -17.30 33.88
CA PHE A 129 -20.49 -18.59 33.74
C PHE A 129 -19.52 -19.72 33.35
N GLU A 130 -18.72 -19.52 32.28
CA GLU A 130 -17.77 -20.52 31.80
C GLU A 130 -16.72 -20.87 32.88
N LYS A 131 -16.25 -19.87 33.63
CA LYS A 131 -15.32 -20.08 34.74
C LYS A 131 -15.96 -20.88 35.87
N ASP A 132 -17.16 -20.51 36.31
CA ASP A 132 -17.86 -21.20 37.39
C ASP A 132 -18.18 -22.67 37.05
N LEU A 133 -18.60 -22.95 35.82
CA LEU A 133 -18.84 -24.34 35.39
C LEU A 133 -17.53 -25.15 35.28
N ASN A 134 -16.46 -24.56 34.74
CA ASN A 134 -15.15 -25.23 34.66
C ASN A 134 -14.53 -25.50 36.04
N ASP A 135 -14.67 -24.55 36.97
CA ASP A 135 -14.17 -24.72 38.35
C ASP A 135 -14.92 -25.86 39.07
N ASN A 136 -16.21 -26.05 38.77
CA ASN A 136 -16.97 -27.19 39.30
C ASN A 136 -16.45 -28.53 38.76
N TYR A 137 -16.19 -28.63 37.46
CA TYR A 137 -15.56 -29.83 36.86
C TYR A 137 -14.16 -30.08 37.43
N LEU A 138 -13.40 -29.02 37.72
CA LEU A 138 -12.11 -29.15 38.39
C LEU A 138 -12.27 -29.69 39.81
N ALA A 139 -13.28 -29.23 40.56
CA ALA A 139 -13.60 -29.75 41.88
C ALA A 139 -13.98 -31.25 41.84
N MET A 140 -14.77 -31.67 40.86
CA MET A 140 -15.10 -33.09 40.61
C MET A 140 -13.83 -33.93 40.38
N LYS A 141 -12.95 -33.47 39.49
CA LYS A 141 -11.71 -34.17 39.20
C LYS A 141 -10.81 -34.27 40.44
N ASN A 142 -10.74 -33.19 41.23
CA ASN A 142 -9.93 -33.14 42.45
C ASN A 142 -10.52 -33.98 43.59
N SER A 143 -11.84 -34.22 43.62
CA SER A 143 -12.45 -35.14 44.58
C SER A 143 -12.21 -36.61 44.23
N GLY A 144 -11.68 -36.89 43.03
CA GLY A 144 -11.39 -38.24 42.53
C GLY A 144 -12.50 -38.83 41.67
N VAL A 145 -13.46 -38.02 41.25
CA VAL A 145 -14.59 -38.43 40.39
C VAL A 145 -14.20 -38.35 38.91
N ASN A 146 -14.46 -39.42 38.16
CA ASN A 146 -14.36 -39.49 36.71
C ASN A 146 -15.55 -38.74 36.06
N ILE A 147 -15.28 -37.91 35.07
CA ILE A 147 -16.35 -37.18 34.37
C ILE A 147 -16.91 -38.09 33.25
N GLU A 148 -18.14 -38.58 33.44
CA GLU A 148 -18.81 -39.46 32.47
C GLU A 148 -19.44 -38.66 31.30
N LEU A 149 -19.32 -39.21 30.09
CA LEU A 149 -20.03 -38.71 28.92
C LEU A 149 -21.40 -39.41 28.76
N PRO A 150 -22.42 -38.72 28.23
CA PRO A 150 -22.44 -37.29 27.88
C PRO A 150 -22.45 -36.36 29.10
N HIS A 151 -21.94 -35.14 28.93
CA HIS A 151 -21.88 -34.12 29.99
C HIS A 151 -23.24 -33.45 30.20
N TYR A 152 -23.81 -33.64 31.39
CA TYR A 152 -25.01 -32.95 31.83
C TYR A 152 -24.70 -31.92 32.89
N PHE A 153 -25.43 -30.80 32.88
CA PHE A 153 -25.33 -29.75 33.88
C PHE A 153 -26.72 -29.37 34.37
N MET A 154 -26.91 -29.37 35.70
CA MET A 154 -28.12 -28.81 36.30
C MET A 154 -27.80 -27.41 36.83
N PRO A 155 -28.44 -26.34 36.34
CA PRO A 155 -28.18 -24.98 36.83
C PRO A 155 -28.53 -24.84 38.32
N PRO A 156 -27.79 -24.03 39.09
CA PRO A 156 -28.07 -23.78 40.50
C PRO A 156 -29.47 -23.17 40.68
N TYR A 157 -30.13 -23.54 41.78
CA TYR A 157 -31.53 -23.23 42.04
C TYR A 157 -32.52 -23.66 40.93
N GLU A 158 -32.08 -24.57 40.04
CA GLU A 158 -32.88 -25.07 38.93
C GLU A 158 -33.38 -23.94 37.99
N TRP A 159 -32.68 -22.81 37.96
CA TRP A 159 -33.11 -21.57 37.30
C TRP A 159 -32.11 -21.11 36.22
N TYR A 160 -32.60 -20.94 34.98
CA TYR A 160 -31.79 -20.61 33.81
C TYR A 160 -32.65 -20.03 32.68
N ASN A 161 -31.98 -19.48 31.66
CA ASN A 161 -32.59 -18.96 30.44
C ASN A 161 -31.92 -19.53 29.18
N MET A 162 -32.41 -19.13 28.01
CA MET A 162 -31.90 -19.61 26.72
C MET A 162 -30.42 -19.25 26.50
N GLU A 163 -29.96 -18.11 27.03
CA GLU A 163 -28.59 -17.66 26.87
C GLU A 163 -27.61 -18.57 27.64
N ILE A 164 -27.93 -18.90 28.90
CA ILE A 164 -27.17 -19.86 29.71
C ILE A 164 -27.14 -21.24 29.03
N SER A 165 -28.27 -21.70 28.48
CA SER A 165 -28.33 -22.95 27.71
C SER A 165 -27.43 -22.93 26.47
N ASN A 166 -27.40 -21.82 25.73
CA ASN A 166 -26.54 -21.68 24.57
C ASN A 166 -25.05 -21.66 24.95
N TRP A 167 -24.70 -21.03 26.08
CA TRP A 167 -23.32 -21.04 26.59
C TRP A 167 -22.90 -22.43 27.06
N ALA A 168 -23.72 -23.12 27.84
CA ALA A 168 -23.46 -24.50 28.27
C ALA A 168 -23.29 -25.43 27.06
N LYS A 169 -24.18 -25.31 26.06
CA LYS A 169 -24.11 -26.08 24.81
C LYS A 169 -22.83 -25.79 24.02
N ALA A 170 -22.39 -24.53 23.97
CA ALA A 170 -21.12 -24.15 23.36
C ALA A 170 -19.90 -24.75 24.09
N MET A 171 -20.02 -25.06 25.39
CA MET A 171 -19.02 -25.78 26.17
C MET A 171 -19.12 -27.31 26.03
N GLY A 172 -20.04 -27.83 25.20
CA GLY A 172 -20.26 -29.26 25.03
C GLY A 172 -21.03 -29.91 26.18
N VAL A 173 -21.82 -29.13 26.92
CA VAL A 173 -22.56 -29.57 28.10
C VAL A 173 -24.05 -29.35 27.88
N GLN A 174 -24.86 -30.39 28.07
CA GLN A 174 -26.32 -30.28 27.95
C GLN A 174 -26.94 -29.90 29.29
N ILE A 175 -27.73 -28.83 29.31
CA ILE A 175 -28.53 -28.49 30.49
C ILE A 175 -29.65 -29.51 30.68
N VAL A 176 -29.81 -29.98 31.91
CA VAL A 176 -30.96 -30.75 32.38
C VAL A 176 -31.60 -30.05 33.56
N ASN A 177 -32.91 -30.22 33.74
CA ASN A 177 -33.62 -29.73 34.90
C ASN A 177 -34.73 -30.70 35.32
N PHE A 178 -35.25 -30.56 36.53
CA PHE A 178 -36.32 -31.42 37.02
C PHE A 178 -37.64 -31.22 36.24
N THR A 179 -38.47 -32.25 36.22
CA THR A 179 -39.81 -32.14 35.65
C THR A 179 -40.75 -31.50 36.68
N PRO A 180 -41.41 -30.37 36.38
CA PRO A 180 -42.29 -29.71 37.34
C PRO A 180 -43.60 -30.49 37.56
N GLY A 181 -44.20 -30.34 38.76
CA GLY A 181 -45.56 -30.81 39.03
C GLY A 181 -45.75 -31.63 40.31
N THR A 182 -44.69 -32.26 40.84
CA THR A 182 -44.79 -33.16 42.00
C THR A 182 -44.52 -32.50 43.35
N SER A 183 -44.09 -31.23 43.36
CA SER A 183 -43.57 -30.52 44.55
C SER A 183 -42.34 -31.14 45.22
N SER A 184 -41.67 -32.11 44.57
CA SER A 184 -40.54 -32.82 45.17
C SER A 184 -39.33 -31.91 45.47
N ASN A 185 -39.12 -30.89 44.65
CA ASN A 185 -38.06 -29.89 44.82
C ASN A 185 -38.25 -28.99 46.06
N ALA A 186 -39.39 -29.05 46.76
CA ALA A 186 -39.60 -28.32 48.02
C ALA A 186 -39.09 -29.09 49.25
N ASP A 187 -38.45 -30.25 49.08
CA ASP A 187 -38.03 -31.11 50.19
C ASP A 187 -36.94 -30.49 51.08
N TYR A 188 -36.19 -29.51 50.58
CA TYR A 188 -35.21 -28.72 51.35
C TYR A 188 -35.83 -27.65 52.25
N THR A 189 -37.09 -27.29 52.04
CA THR A 189 -37.71 -26.15 52.74
C THR A 189 -37.90 -26.43 54.24
N THR A 190 -37.75 -25.40 55.07
CA THR A 190 -37.96 -25.47 56.52
C THR A 190 -39.34 -24.92 56.91
N PRO A 191 -39.92 -25.31 58.07
CA PRO A 191 -41.29 -24.94 58.46
C PRO A 191 -41.59 -23.43 58.49
N ASP A 192 -40.57 -22.59 58.58
CA ASP A 192 -40.64 -21.12 58.54
C ASP A 192 -40.70 -20.53 57.12
N MET A 193 -40.56 -21.35 56.06
CA MET A 193 -40.62 -20.91 54.68
C MET A 193 -42.04 -21.00 54.10
N ASN A 194 -42.45 -20.00 53.32
CA ASN A 194 -43.80 -19.93 52.73
C ASN A 194 -44.14 -21.09 51.78
N ASN A 195 -43.13 -21.66 51.12
CA ASN A 195 -43.26 -22.80 50.22
C ASN A 195 -43.09 -24.16 50.93
N TYR A 196 -43.04 -24.19 52.26
CA TYR A 196 -42.89 -25.42 53.02
C TYR A 196 -43.98 -26.44 52.74
N ARG A 197 -43.57 -27.70 52.56
CA ARG A 197 -44.45 -28.88 52.45
C ARG A 197 -43.88 -30.00 53.30
N SER A 198 -44.71 -30.65 54.12
CA SER A 198 -44.24 -31.81 54.88
C SER A 198 -43.83 -32.94 53.94
N SER A 199 -42.88 -33.78 54.35
CA SER A 199 -42.43 -34.91 53.53
C SER A 199 -43.56 -35.89 53.18
N GLU A 200 -44.56 -36.02 54.05
CA GLU A 200 -45.79 -36.77 53.76
C GLU A 200 -46.64 -36.11 52.67
N THR A 201 -46.77 -34.78 52.70
CA THR A 201 -47.48 -34.04 51.64
C THR A 201 -46.76 -34.19 50.30
N ILE A 202 -45.44 -34.07 50.29
CA ILE A 202 -44.64 -34.25 49.07
C ILE A 202 -44.79 -35.68 48.52
N TYR A 203 -44.69 -36.70 49.38
CA TYR A 203 -44.91 -38.10 49.02
C TYR A 203 -46.28 -38.31 48.37
N ASN A 204 -47.35 -37.79 48.99
CA ASN A 204 -48.71 -37.91 48.47
C ASN A 204 -48.89 -37.13 47.15
N ASN A 205 -48.27 -35.96 47.02
CA ASN A 205 -48.31 -35.17 45.79
C ASN A 205 -47.61 -35.88 44.62
N ILE A 206 -46.50 -36.58 44.88
CA ILE A 206 -45.83 -37.40 43.85
C ILE A 206 -46.77 -38.51 43.36
N LEU A 207 -47.42 -39.23 44.26
CA LEU A 207 -48.33 -40.32 43.90
C LEU A 207 -49.62 -39.82 43.23
N ALA A 208 -50.15 -38.68 43.67
CA ALA A 208 -51.32 -38.06 43.06
C ALA A 208 -51.00 -37.56 41.63
N TYR A 209 -49.84 -36.94 41.44
CA TYR A 209 -49.38 -36.53 40.11
C TYR A 209 -49.17 -37.76 39.20
N GLU A 210 -48.61 -38.84 39.72
CA GLU A 210 -48.44 -40.09 38.98
C GLU A 210 -49.79 -40.67 38.51
N GLU A 211 -50.81 -40.67 39.37
CA GLU A 211 -52.13 -41.19 39.04
C GLU A 211 -52.84 -40.35 37.96
N GLU A 212 -52.65 -39.03 37.98
CA GLU A 212 -53.29 -38.12 37.02
C GLU A 212 -52.51 -37.98 35.70
N ASN A 213 -51.18 -37.91 35.74
CA ASN A 213 -50.33 -37.49 34.61
C ASN A 213 -49.26 -38.52 34.21
N GLY A 214 -48.99 -39.53 35.05
CA GLY A 214 -47.88 -40.45 34.90
C GLY A 214 -46.50 -39.82 35.16
N LEU A 215 -45.51 -40.66 35.48
CA LEU A 215 -44.11 -40.27 35.71
C LEU A 215 -43.15 -40.81 34.64
N ASN A 216 -43.66 -41.11 33.44
CA ASN A 216 -42.85 -41.58 32.32
C ASN A 216 -41.84 -40.51 31.88
N GLY A 217 -40.56 -40.87 31.81
CA GLY A 217 -39.46 -39.96 31.48
C GLY A 217 -39.16 -38.92 32.56
N PHE A 218 -39.75 -39.02 33.76
CA PHE A 218 -39.72 -37.94 34.74
C PHE A 218 -38.34 -37.80 35.41
N LEU A 219 -37.88 -36.56 35.59
CA LEU A 219 -36.68 -36.20 36.34
C LEU A 219 -37.10 -35.72 37.73
N LEU A 220 -37.14 -36.65 38.70
CA LEU A 220 -37.66 -36.39 40.04
C LEU A 220 -36.54 -35.86 40.95
N LEU A 221 -36.60 -34.57 41.26
CA LEU A 221 -35.59 -33.86 42.06
C LEU A 221 -35.85 -33.97 43.56
N ILE A 222 -34.77 -34.27 44.30
CA ILE A 222 -34.68 -34.41 45.75
C ILE A 222 -33.32 -33.81 46.20
N HIS A 223 -33.17 -33.37 47.44
CA HIS A 223 -31.87 -32.90 47.96
C HIS A 223 -31.14 -34.00 48.73
N ILE A 224 -29.83 -34.16 48.50
CA ILE A 224 -28.99 -35.16 49.18
C ILE A 224 -28.74 -34.82 50.66
N GLY A 225 -28.92 -33.55 51.03
CA GLY A 225 -28.87 -33.06 52.39
C GLY A 225 -29.67 -31.78 52.52
N THR A 226 -30.14 -31.48 53.73
CA THR A 226 -31.05 -30.35 53.99
C THR A 226 -30.73 -29.71 55.34
N ASP A 227 -31.18 -28.46 55.56
CA ASP A 227 -30.95 -27.74 56.81
C ASP A 227 -31.42 -28.58 58.04
N PRO A 228 -30.69 -28.55 59.18
CA PRO A 228 -31.10 -29.24 60.40
C PRO A 228 -32.52 -28.92 60.89
N LYS A 229 -33.08 -27.75 60.57
CA LYS A 229 -34.46 -27.35 60.89
C LYS A 229 -35.52 -28.12 60.10
N ARG A 230 -35.17 -28.72 58.97
CA ARG A 230 -36.04 -29.65 58.23
C ARG A 230 -36.01 -31.00 58.94
N THR A 231 -36.88 -31.20 59.93
CA THR A 231 -36.83 -32.40 60.79
C THR A 231 -37.52 -33.62 60.17
N ASP A 232 -38.51 -33.43 59.31
CA ASP A 232 -39.18 -34.47 58.52
C ASP A 232 -38.51 -34.62 57.16
N LYS A 233 -37.44 -35.41 57.09
CA LYS A 233 -36.61 -35.58 55.88
C LYS A 233 -37.28 -36.46 54.82
N LEU A 234 -37.40 -35.97 53.58
CA LEU A 234 -38.06 -36.71 52.50
C LEU A 234 -37.27 -37.97 52.12
N TYR A 235 -35.94 -37.91 52.18
CA TYR A 235 -35.08 -39.06 51.86
C TYR A 235 -35.34 -40.30 52.75
N ASN A 236 -35.92 -40.12 53.94
CA ASN A 236 -36.33 -41.24 54.81
C ASN A 236 -37.57 -41.99 54.29
N ARG A 237 -38.31 -41.41 53.34
CA ARG A 237 -39.52 -41.99 52.72
C ARG A 237 -39.29 -42.49 51.29
N LEU A 238 -38.08 -42.34 50.76
CA LEU A 238 -37.79 -42.74 49.39
C LEU A 238 -37.85 -44.25 49.19
N ASP A 239 -37.48 -45.06 50.18
CA ASP A 239 -37.58 -46.52 50.08
C ASP A 239 -39.05 -46.95 49.87
N ASP A 240 -39.99 -46.34 50.60
CA ASP A 240 -41.42 -46.56 50.40
C ASP A 240 -41.87 -46.12 49.00
N LEU A 241 -41.44 -44.93 48.58
CA LEU A 241 -41.81 -44.34 47.30
C LEU A 241 -41.30 -45.19 46.12
N ILE A 242 -40.07 -45.65 46.19
CA ILE A 242 -39.44 -46.46 45.15
C ILE A 242 -40.12 -47.82 45.06
N LYS A 243 -40.44 -48.45 46.18
CA LYS A 243 -41.21 -49.70 46.20
C LYS A 243 -42.59 -49.51 45.58
N GLU A 244 -43.28 -48.44 45.95
CA GLU A 244 -44.60 -48.12 45.39
C GLU A 244 -44.53 -47.86 43.88
N LEU A 245 -43.61 -47.02 43.41
CA LEU A 245 -43.43 -46.75 41.98
C LEU A 245 -42.94 -47.98 41.20
N SER A 246 -42.09 -48.83 41.80
CA SER A 246 -41.68 -50.10 41.19
C SER A 246 -42.87 -51.05 41.05
N ASN A 247 -43.75 -51.13 42.06
CA ASN A 247 -45.01 -51.89 41.99
C ASN A 247 -45.95 -51.36 40.90
N ARG A 248 -45.91 -50.05 40.63
CA ARG A 248 -46.63 -49.40 39.52
C ARG A 248 -45.94 -49.55 38.15
N GLY A 249 -44.81 -50.25 38.10
CA GLY A 249 -44.10 -50.65 36.89
C GLY A 249 -43.05 -49.67 36.39
N TYR A 250 -42.59 -48.71 37.20
CA TYR A 250 -41.52 -47.80 36.80
C TYR A 250 -40.14 -48.44 36.90
N LEU A 251 -39.34 -48.26 35.85
CA LEU A 251 -37.92 -48.58 35.84
C LEU A 251 -37.10 -47.35 36.20
N PHE A 252 -36.22 -47.48 37.17
CA PHE A 252 -35.33 -46.40 37.58
C PHE A 252 -34.07 -46.38 36.71
N LYS A 253 -33.79 -45.23 36.11
CA LYS A 253 -32.66 -45.02 35.20
C LYS A 253 -31.82 -43.84 35.65
N ARG A 254 -30.51 -43.90 35.45
CA ARG A 254 -29.63 -42.73 35.56
C ARG A 254 -29.77 -41.85 34.33
N ILE A 255 -29.39 -40.57 34.44
CA ILE A 255 -29.70 -39.55 33.42
C ILE A 255 -29.15 -39.89 32.03
N ASN A 256 -27.96 -40.49 31.93
CA ASN A 256 -27.34 -40.90 30.67
C ASN A 256 -27.92 -42.19 30.08
N GLU A 257 -28.72 -42.94 30.84
CA GLU A 257 -29.53 -44.06 30.34
C GLU A 257 -30.93 -43.61 29.91
N LEU A 258 -31.52 -42.67 30.67
CA LEU A 258 -32.84 -42.11 30.37
C LEU A 258 -32.79 -41.17 29.16
N ILE A 259 -31.69 -40.45 28.99
CA ILE A 259 -31.44 -39.51 27.89
C ILE A 259 -30.03 -39.83 27.35
N PRO A 260 -29.90 -40.68 26.32
CA PRO A 260 -28.63 -40.88 25.63
C PRO A 260 -28.43 -39.74 24.61
N LEU A 261 -27.38 -38.92 24.76
CA LEU A 261 -26.92 -38.03 23.70
C LEU A 261 -25.94 -38.78 22.79
N THR A 262 -26.12 -38.72 21.47
CA THR A 262 -25.19 -39.31 20.51
C THR A 262 -23.89 -38.49 20.43
N PRO A 263 -22.69 -39.07 20.68
CA PRO A 263 -21.39 -38.36 20.67
C PRO A 263 -20.98 -37.74 19.32
N GLN A 264 -21.64 -38.13 18.24
CA GLN A 264 -21.24 -37.78 16.87
C GLN A 264 -21.61 -36.33 16.50
N ASP A 265 -22.68 -35.77 17.08
CA ASP A 265 -23.15 -34.41 16.79
C ASP A 265 -22.41 -33.32 17.61
N LEU A 266 -21.74 -33.71 18.70
CA LEU A 266 -20.96 -32.82 19.57
C LEU A 266 -19.47 -32.77 19.19
N GLN A 267 -18.92 -33.83 18.59
CA GLN A 267 -17.49 -33.88 18.22
C GLN A 267 -17.17 -32.94 17.04
N ASP A 268 -18.01 -32.83 16.02
CA ASP A 268 -17.68 -32.06 14.80
C ASP A 268 -17.67 -30.53 15.01
N GLU A 269 -18.59 -29.97 15.79
CA GLU A 269 -18.66 -28.52 16.04
C GLU A 269 -17.58 -28.05 17.03
N LEU A 270 -17.35 -28.77 18.12
CA LEU A 270 -16.27 -28.45 19.07
C LEU A 270 -14.89 -28.62 18.42
N PHE A 271 -14.71 -29.66 17.60
CA PHE A 271 -13.48 -29.88 16.84
C PHE A 271 -13.19 -28.74 15.86
N LYS A 272 -14.20 -28.29 15.09
CA LYS A 272 -14.09 -27.10 14.24
C LYS A 272 -13.75 -25.86 15.06
N GLN A 273 -14.34 -25.66 16.24
CA GLN A 273 -14.04 -24.49 17.08
C GLN A 273 -12.59 -24.43 17.54
N TYR A 274 -11.98 -25.55 17.95
CA TYR A 274 -10.56 -25.58 18.33
C TYR A 274 -9.65 -25.24 17.15
N ILE A 275 -9.92 -25.82 15.97
CA ILE A 275 -9.17 -25.52 14.75
C ILE A 275 -9.37 -24.06 14.35
N ASN A 276 -10.60 -23.54 14.36
CA ASN A 276 -10.91 -22.14 14.07
C ASN A 276 -10.11 -21.19 14.96
N LYS A 277 -10.07 -21.45 16.27
CA LYS A 277 -9.31 -20.65 17.24
C LYS A 277 -7.81 -20.70 16.93
N SER A 278 -7.27 -21.90 16.71
CA SER A 278 -5.84 -22.11 16.43
C SER A 278 -5.40 -21.42 15.13
N LEU A 279 -6.15 -21.62 14.04
CA LEU A 279 -5.89 -20.98 12.75
C LEU A 279 -6.09 -19.45 12.80
N THR A 280 -7.07 -18.98 13.58
CA THR A 280 -7.27 -17.55 13.82
C THR A 280 -6.09 -16.92 14.56
N ASN A 281 -5.51 -17.62 15.54
CA ASN A 281 -4.31 -17.14 16.23
C ASN A 281 -3.11 -17.07 15.27
N ILE A 282 -2.88 -18.10 14.46
CA ILE A 282 -1.83 -18.07 13.42
C ILE A 282 -2.03 -16.87 12.49
N TYR A 283 -3.26 -16.63 12.03
CA TYR A 283 -3.58 -15.48 11.18
C TYR A 283 -3.25 -14.15 11.87
N LYS A 284 -3.65 -13.99 13.15
CA LYS A 284 -3.40 -12.78 13.93
C LYS A 284 -1.92 -12.54 14.18
N GLU A 285 -1.16 -13.59 14.51
CA GLU A 285 0.29 -13.52 14.73
C GLU A 285 1.04 -13.23 13.43
N THR A 286 0.54 -13.73 12.29
CA THR A 286 1.19 -13.52 10.98
C THR A 286 0.93 -12.13 10.41
N LEU A 287 -0.29 -11.60 10.50
CA LEU A 287 -0.64 -10.29 9.93
C LEU A 287 -0.67 -9.15 10.96
N LEU A 288 -0.42 -9.45 12.24
CA LEU A 288 -0.52 -8.50 13.36
C LEU A 288 -1.86 -7.74 13.40
N ARG A 289 -2.94 -8.36 12.93
CA ARG A 289 -4.27 -7.74 12.85
C ARG A 289 -5.39 -8.72 13.15
N ASN A 290 -6.54 -8.17 13.54
CA ASN A 290 -7.74 -8.95 13.76
C ASN A 290 -8.24 -9.59 12.45
N GLY A 291 -8.65 -10.84 12.56
CA GLY A 291 -9.33 -11.61 11.53
C GLY A 291 -9.84 -12.91 12.12
N ARG A 292 -10.64 -13.64 11.36
CA ARG A 292 -11.22 -14.90 11.80
C ARG A 292 -11.11 -15.94 10.69
N VAL A 293 -10.41 -17.02 10.98
CA VAL A 293 -10.39 -18.20 10.12
C VAL A 293 -11.52 -19.12 10.57
N THR A 294 -12.39 -19.48 9.63
CA THR A 294 -13.46 -20.47 9.85
C THR A 294 -13.24 -21.65 8.93
N VAL A 295 -13.31 -22.86 9.47
CA VAL A 295 -13.41 -24.12 8.73
C VAL A 295 -14.88 -24.30 8.38
N ASP A 296 -15.18 -24.15 7.09
CA ASP A 296 -16.54 -24.23 6.57
C ASP A 296 -16.96 -25.69 6.37
N SER A 297 -16.04 -26.56 5.92
CA SER A 297 -16.29 -28.01 5.78
C SER A 297 -15.03 -28.86 5.96
N ILE A 298 -15.22 -30.13 6.30
CA ILE A 298 -14.17 -31.14 6.48
C ILE A 298 -14.58 -32.38 5.68
N ALA A 299 -13.66 -32.92 4.87
CA ALA A 299 -13.88 -34.14 4.12
C ALA A 299 -12.86 -35.22 4.51
N LEU A 300 -13.34 -36.37 4.98
CA LEU A 300 -12.55 -37.52 5.36
C LEU A 300 -12.59 -38.59 4.26
N ASP A 301 -11.42 -39.01 3.77
CA ASP A 301 -11.27 -40.17 2.89
C ASP A 301 -10.44 -41.24 3.61
N GLU A 302 -11.13 -42.17 4.28
CA GLU A 302 -10.51 -43.27 5.01
C GLU A 302 -9.71 -44.22 4.10
N ARG A 303 -10.13 -44.36 2.84
CA ARG A 303 -9.45 -45.26 1.88
C ARG A 303 -8.10 -44.70 1.47
N LYS A 304 -8.04 -43.39 1.19
CA LYS A 304 -6.78 -42.69 0.85
C LYS A 304 -5.98 -42.26 2.07
N LYS A 305 -6.53 -42.46 3.29
CA LYS A 305 -5.98 -41.96 4.55
C LYS A 305 -5.67 -40.47 4.47
N SER A 306 -6.65 -39.67 4.05
CA SER A 306 -6.52 -38.22 3.89
C SER A 306 -7.70 -37.46 4.48
N ILE A 307 -7.44 -36.23 4.93
CA ILE A 307 -8.43 -35.29 5.47
C ILE A 307 -8.24 -33.93 4.80
N GLU A 308 -9.33 -33.39 4.26
CA GLU A 308 -9.37 -32.08 3.63
C GLU A 308 -10.16 -31.10 4.51
N PHE A 309 -9.61 -29.91 4.75
CA PHE A 309 -10.23 -28.84 5.51
C PHE A 309 -10.46 -27.66 4.57
N HIS A 310 -11.70 -27.22 4.38
CA HIS A 310 -12.01 -26.04 3.59
C HIS A 310 -12.32 -24.88 4.52
N THR A 311 -11.55 -23.80 4.39
CA THR A 311 -11.75 -22.58 5.20
C THR A 311 -12.35 -21.46 4.37
N ASN A 312 -12.80 -20.42 5.06
CA ASN A 312 -13.03 -19.12 4.45
C ASN A 312 -11.74 -18.54 3.81
N LEU A 313 -11.85 -17.37 3.20
CA LEU A 313 -10.75 -16.74 2.45
C LEU A 313 -9.57 -16.26 3.31
N SER A 314 -9.68 -16.25 4.65
CA SER A 314 -8.69 -15.61 5.52
C SER A 314 -7.28 -16.19 5.35
N LEU A 315 -7.12 -17.51 5.22
CA LEU A 315 -5.80 -18.10 5.00
C LEU A 315 -5.20 -17.73 3.63
N SER A 316 -6.02 -17.52 2.61
CA SER A 316 -5.54 -17.13 1.27
C SER A 316 -4.85 -15.76 1.22
N TYR A 317 -5.19 -14.89 2.19
CA TYR A 317 -4.63 -13.55 2.36
C TYR A 317 -3.29 -13.51 3.09
N LEU A 318 -2.86 -14.63 3.69
CA LEU A 318 -1.58 -14.68 4.38
C LEU A 318 -0.41 -14.67 3.39
N PRO A 319 0.74 -14.11 3.79
CA PRO A 319 2.01 -14.32 3.10
C PRO A 319 2.47 -15.77 3.32
N ILE A 320 1.91 -16.71 2.56
CA ILE A 320 2.16 -18.14 2.74
C ILE A 320 3.60 -18.51 2.33
N ARG A 321 4.34 -19.14 3.24
CA ARG A 321 5.67 -19.76 3.04
C ARG A 321 5.62 -21.24 3.40
N ASP A 322 6.64 -22.02 3.04
CA ASP A 322 6.73 -23.46 3.38
C ASP A 322 6.61 -23.67 4.91
N GLU A 323 7.18 -22.78 5.70
CA GLU A 323 7.12 -22.77 7.17
C GLU A 323 5.71 -22.48 7.68
N THR A 324 5.01 -21.50 7.08
CA THR A 324 3.61 -21.17 7.43
C THR A 324 2.67 -22.32 7.10
N VAL A 325 2.86 -22.99 5.95
CA VAL A 325 2.09 -24.18 5.56
C VAL A 325 2.30 -25.29 6.59
N GLN A 326 3.55 -25.55 6.96
CA GLN A 326 3.89 -26.57 7.95
C GLN A 326 3.26 -26.25 9.32
N LEU A 327 3.36 -24.98 9.77
CA LEU A 327 2.74 -24.51 11.01
C LEU A 327 1.21 -24.74 11.01
N ILE A 328 0.53 -24.42 9.92
CA ILE A 328 -0.91 -24.64 9.77
C ILE A 328 -1.24 -26.14 9.80
N TYR A 329 -0.50 -26.97 9.06
CA TYR A 329 -0.72 -28.42 9.04
C TYR A 329 -0.44 -29.06 10.40
N ASP A 330 0.58 -28.62 11.12
CA ASP A 330 0.90 -29.12 12.45
C ASP A 330 -0.12 -28.67 13.50
N SER A 331 -0.62 -27.44 13.38
CA SER A 331 -1.74 -26.94 14.19
C SER A 331 -3.01 -27.79 13.98
N VAL A 332 -3.39 -28.06 12.73
CA VAL A 332 -4.53 -28.95 12.43
C VAL A 332 -4.26 -30.37 12.95
N ARG A 333 -3.06 -30.91 12.72
CA ARG A 333 -2.65 -32.24 13.18
C ARG A 333 -2.66 -32.39 14.70
N PHE A 334 -2.31 -31.33 15.42
CA PHE A 334 -2.31 -31.31 16.87
C PHE A 334 -3.70 -31.61 17.43
N HIS A 335 -4.74 -31.00 16.84
CA HIS A 335 -6.13 -31.14 17.25
C HIS A 335 -6.82 -32.41 16.73
N LEU A 336 -6.25 -33.12 15.74
CA LEU A 336 -6.83 -34.36 15.20
C LEU A 336 -6.86 -35.51 16.24
N PRO A 337 -7.90 -36.36 16.23
CA PRO A 337 -7.92 -37.64 16.97
C PRO A 337 -6.73 -38.53 16.62
N LEU A 338 -6.30 -39.37 17.58
CA LEU A 338 -5.06 -40.16 17.49
C LEU A 338 -5.02 -41.07 16.24
N GLU A 339 -6.15 -41.66 15.87
CA GLU A 339 -6.31 -42.50 14.68
C GLU A 339 -6.06 -41.76 13.35
N TYR A 340 -6.33 -40.46 13.31
CA TYR A 340 -6.22 -39.62 12.11
C TYR A 340 -4.92 -38.80 12.05
N LYS A 341 -4.12 -38.74 13.12
CA LYS A 341 -2.87 -37.94 13.13
C LYS A 341 -1.86 -38.33 12.04
N LYS A 342 -1.93 -39.57 11.54
CA LYS A 342 -1.08 -40.10 10.46
C LYS A 342 -1.66 -39.91 9.06
N PHE A 343 -2.88 -39.37 8.94
CA PHE A 343 -3.50 -39.13 7.64
C PHE A 343 -2.83 -37.95 6.95
N ARG A 344 -2.85 -37.94 5.61
CA ARG A 344 -2.45 -36.76 4.84
C ARG A 344 -3.45 -35.64 5.11
N ILE A 345 -2.96 -34.48 5.54
CA ILE A 345 -3.78 -33.28 5.76
C ILE A 345 -3.64 -32.39 4.53
N ALA A 346 -4.76 -31.88 4.02
CA ALA A 346 -4.80 -30.80 3.04
C ALA A 346 -5.74 -29.71 3.57
N VAL A 347 -5.29 -28.46 3.56
CA VAL A 347 -6.11 -27.31 3.96
C VAL A 347 -6.30 -26.43 2.73
N PHE A 348 -7.54 -26.08 2.42
CA PHE A 348 -7.95 -25.30 1.26
C PHE A 348 -8.50 -23.95 1.70
N SER A 349 -8.07 -22.89 1.01
CA SER A 349 -8.62 -21.54 1.14
C SER A 349 -8.65 -20.91 -0.25
N ASP A 350 -9.73 -20.19 -0.58
CA ASP A 350 -10.01 -19.73 -1.95
C ASP A 350 -9.93 -20.87 -3.00
N GLN A 351 -10.52 -22.02 -2.65
CA GLN A 351 -10.56 -23.25 -3.47
C GLN A 351 -9.19 -23.85 -3.82
N GLN A 352 -8.11 -23.36 -3.21
CA GLN A 352 -6.75 -23.81 -3.45
C GLN A 352 -6.13 -24.37 -2.17
N GLU A 353 -5.48 -25.53 -2.25
CA GLU A 353 -4.71 -26.06 -1.13
C GLU A 353 -3.60 -25.04 -0.77
N ILE A 354 -3.47 -24.67 0.51
CA ILE A 354 -2.60 -23.58 0.95
C ILE A 354 -1.12 -23.78 0.59
N SER A 355 -0.67 -25.04 0.45
CA SER A 355 0.68 -25.39 -0.02
C SER A 355 0.95 -24.87 -1.44
N HIS A 356 -0.08 -24.74 -2.27
CA HIS A 356 0.02 -24.15 -3.60
C HIS A 356 0.02 -22.62 -3.58
N LEU A 357 -0.29 -21.98 -2.46
CA LEU A 357 -0.25 -20.51 -2.34
C LEU A 357 1.17 -19.98 -2.11
N VAL A 358 2.17 -20.85 -1.88
CA VAL A 358 3.58 -20.45 -1.82
C VAL A 358 4.02 -19.94 -3.20
N PRO A 359 4.45 -18.66 -3.33
CA PRO A 359 4.95 -18.12 -4.59
C PRO A 359 6.20 -18.87 -5.06
N ASN A 360 6.38 -18.99 -6.37
CA ASN A 360 7.54 -19.71 -6.93
C ASN A 360 8.90 -19.20 -6.40
N PHE A 361 9.02 -17.90 -6.10
CA PHE A 361 10.23 -17.29 -5.53
C PHE A 361 10.63 -17.90 -4.18
N PHE A 362 9.65 -18.29 -3.35
CA PHE A 362 9.89 -18.83 -2.01
C PHE A 362 9.89 -20.37 -1.93
N ARG A 363 9.65 -21.07 -3.05
CA ARG A 363 9.59 -22.54 -3.06
C ARG A 363 10.99 -23.15 -2.99
N LYS A 364 11.24 -23.97 -1.96
CA LYS A 364 12.53 -24.66 -1.79
C LYS A 364 12.64 -25.99 -2.52
N LYS A 365 11.51 -26.68 -2.76
CA LYS A 365 11.47 -28.05 -3.29
C LYS A 365 11.28 -28.11 -4.81
N GLN A 366 10.11 -27.65 -5.28
CA GLN A 366 9.71 -27.80 -6.68
C GLN A 366 8.94 -26.56 -7.16
N ILE A 367 9.48 -25.92 -8.21
CA ILE A 367 8.86 -24.80 -8.91
C ILE A 367 7.62 -25.29 -9.67
N ASP A 368 6.53 -24.53 -9.59
CA ASP A 368 5.34 -24.73 -10.42
C ASP A 368 5.57 -24.15 -11.82
N LYS A 369 5.90 -25.03 -12.78
CA LYS A 369 6.18 -24.67 -14.18
C LYS A 369 4.97 -24.10 -14.91
N ASN A 370 3.75 -24.33 -14.43
CA ASN A 370 2.54 -23.80 -15.05
C ASN A 370 2.40 -22.29 -14.81
N ARG A 371 3.05 -21.75 -13.77
CA ARG A 371 3.09 -20.30 -13.46
C ARG A 371 4.26 -19.56 -14.11
N LEU A 372 5.11 -20.26 -14.86
CA LEU A 372 6.24 -19.66 -15.56
C LEU A 372 5.82 -19.24 -16.97
N ILE A 373 5.73 -17.93 -17.20
CA ILE A 373 5.28 -17.30 -18.44
C ILE A 373 6.41 -16.87 -19.38
N ALA A 374 7.67 -16.98 -18.95
CA ALA A 374 8.84 -16.46 -19.66
C ALA A 374 8.94 -16.90 -21.14
N TYR A 375 9.48 -15.98 -21.95
CA TYR A 375 9.69 -16.13 -23.39
C TYR A 375 10.98 -15.42 -23.84
N LYS A 376 11.55 -15.80 -24.98
CA LYS A 376 12.86 -15.28 -25.36
C LYS A 376 12.77 -13.97 -26.15
N VAL A 377 13.18 -12.86 -25.53
CA VAL A 377 13.43 -11.57 -26.21
C VAL A 377 14.93 -11.33 -26.32
N ASN A 378 15.43 -11.19 -27.56
CA ASN A 378 16.84 -10.87 -27.81
C ASN A 378 17.07 -9.41 -28.20
N THR A 379 16.02 -8.70 -28.59
CA THR A 379 16.12 -7.32 -29.07
C THR A 379 14.92 -6.53 -28.54
N PRO A 380 15.14 -5.61 -27.59
CA PRO A 380 14.07 -4.84 -26.97
C PRO A 380 13.46 -3.83 -27.95
N LEU A 381 12.37 -3.18 -27.54
CA LEU A 381 11.68 -2.17 -28.36
C LEU A 381 12.59 -0.96 -28.61
N VAL A 382 13.22 -0.44 -27.56
CA VAL A 382 14.21 0.64 -27.59
C VAL A 382 15.45 0.20 -26.81
N MET A 383 16.62 0.54 -27.34
CA MET A 383 17.91 0.39 -26.68
C MET A 383 18.73 1.66 -26.84
N ARG A 384 19.09 2.32 -25.73
CA ARG A 384 20.02 3.45 -25.73
C ARG A 384 21.44 2.94 -26.00
N VAL A 385 22.06 3.39 -27.09
CA VAL A 385 23.40 2.97 -27.53
C VAL A 385 24.48 3.85 -26.91
N SER A 386 24.17 5.11 -26.65
CA SER A 386 25.12 6.06 -26.04
C SER A 386 25.26 5.92 -24.53
N ASP A 387 24.60 4.95 -23.89
CA ASP A 387 24.84 4.67 -22.47
C ASP A 387 26.26 4.09 -22.32
N PRO A 388 27.12 4.70 -21.49
CA PRO A 388 28.51 4.26 -21.37
C PRO A 388 28.67 3.01 -20.48
N SER A 389 27.62 2.61 -19.75
CA SER A 389 27.66 1.45 -18.86
C SER A 389 27.40 0.12 -19.57
N ASP A 390 27.88 -0.96 -18.94
CA ASP A 390 27.55 -2.30 -19.39
C ASP A 390 26.05 -2.58 -19.21
N ILE A 391 25.53 -3.43 -20.10
CA ILE A 391 24.12 -3.83 -20.09
C ILE A 391 23.78 -4.54 -18.75
N PRO A 392 22.71 -4.17 -18.03
CA PRO A 392 22.36 -4.73 -16.72
C PRO A 392 21.80 -6.16 -16.86
N THR A 393 22.71 -7.15 -16.93
CA THR A 393 22.34 -8.55 -17.20
C THR A 393 21.54 -9.24 -16.07
N LYS A 394 21.58 -8.69 -14.85
CA LYS A 394 20.82 -9.16 -13.67
C LYS A 394 19.72 -8.18 -13.24
N GLY A 395 19.45 -7.16 -14.05
CA GLY A 395 18.34 -6.23 -13.90
C GLY A 395 17.10 -6.68 -14.66
N LEU A 396 16.48 -5.74 -15.37
CA LEU A 396 15.28 -5.87 -16.20
C LEU A 396 15.58 -5.77 -17.72
N GLN A 397 16.84 -5.96 -18.12
CA GLN A 397 17.20 -5.94 -19.54
C GLN A 397 16.31 -6.87 -20.37
N ASN A 398 15.84 -6.35 -21.51
CA ASN A 398 14.95 -7.00 -22.48
C ASN A 398 13.51 -7.22 -22.00
N ASN A 399 13.14 -6.76 -20.80
CA ASN A 399 11.77 -6.84 -20.34
C ASN A 399 10.93 -5.65 -20.84
N HIS A 400 9.66 -5.92 -21.15
CA HIS A 400 8.67 -4.91 -21.53
C HIS A 400 7.53 -4.90 -20.52
N LEU A 401 7.30 -3.74 -19.91
CA LEU A 401 6.37 -3.59 -18.80
C LEU A 401 5.27 -2.59 -19.16
N ALA A 402 4.02 -2.94 -18.89
CA ALA A 402 2.92 -2.01 -18.96
C ALA A 402 2.60 -1.50 -17.55
N VAL A 403 2.73 -0.19 -17.33
CA VAL A 403 2.56 0.42 -16.01
C VAL A 403 1.61 1.60 -16.13
N TRP A 404 0.72 1.79 -15.16
CA TRP A 404 -0.11 2.98 -15.10
C TRP A 404 -0.47 3.36 -13.66
N GLN A 405 -0.54 4.67 -13.43
CA GLN A 405 -1.20 5.29 -12.31
C GLN A 405 -2.74 5.17 -12.43
N SER A 406 -3.49 5.71 -11.47
CA SER A 406 -4.95 5.64 -11.40
C SER A 406 -5.62 6.40 -12.58
N HIS A 407 -6.87 6.79 -12.39
CA HIS A 407 -7.70 7.55 -13.33
C HIS A 407 -7.10 8.90 -13.73
N GLY A 408 -7.75 9.59 -14.66
CA GLY A 408 -7.37 10.94 -15.06
C GLY A 408 -8.58 11.84 -15.29
N TRP A 409 -8.30 13.12 -15.54
CA TRP A 409 -9.29 14.13 -15.90
C TRP A 409 -10.13 13.65 -17.10
N HIS A 410 -11.44 13.58 -16.93
CA HIS A 410 -12.34 12.98 -17.92
C HIS A 410 -13.64 13.77 -18.09
N TYR A 411 -14.35 13.51 -19.18
CA TYR A 411 -15.61 14.17 -19.50
C TYR A 411 -16.80 13.40 -18.93
N GLU A 412 -17.49 13.96 -17.93
CA GLU A 412 -18.71 13.39 -17.36
C GLU A 412 -19.91 13.79 -18.24
N GLN A 413 -20.36 12.82 -19.04
CA GLN A 413 -21.43 12.96 -20.04
C GLN A 413 -22.73 13.51 -19.44
N LYS A 414 -23.10 13.07 -18.23
CA LYS A 414 -24.34 13.47 -17.55
C LYS A 414 -24.34 14.92 -17.12
N LEU A 415 -23.19 15.41 -16.66
CA LEU A 415 -23.01 16.77 -16.18
C LEU A 415 -22.56 17.72 -17.30
N ALA A 416 -22.19 17.17 -18.46
CA ALA A 416 -21.68 17.88 -19.62
C ALA A 416 -20.49 18.79 -19.27
N ARG A 417 -19.55 18.25 -18.49
CA ARG A 417 -18.33 18.94 -18.05
C ARG A 417 -17.15 17.98 -17.92
N TRP A 418 -15.95 18.54 -17.86
CA TRP A 418 -14.78 17.81 -17.43
C TRP A 418 -14.64 17.79 -15.90
N GLU A 419 -14.24 16.66 -15.33
CA GLU A 419 -14.03 16.48 -13.89
C GLU A 419 -12.98 15.40 -13.55
N TRP A 420 -12.54 15.42 -12.28
CA TRP A 420 -11.72 14.36 -11.69
C TRP A 420 -12.59 13.19 -11.27
N GLN A 421 -12.01 12.00 -11.17
CA GLN A 421 -12.71 10.84 -10.61
C GLN A 421 -12.98 11.01 -9.11
N ARG A 422 -12.05 11.63 -8.39
CA ARG A 422 -12.12 11.88 -6.94
C ARG A 422 -12.04 13.35 -6.61
N ALA A 423 -12.67 13.72 -5.50
CA ALA A 423 -12.60 15.07 -4.98
C ALA A 423 -11.19 15.58 -4.65
N ARG A 424 -11.14 16.91 -4.58
CA ARG A 424 -10.02 17.75 -4.20
C ARG A 424 -9.80 17.75 -2.70
N ILE A 425 -9.13 16.71 -2.20
CA ILE A 425 -8.96 16.48 -0.76
C ILE A 425 -7.49 16.44 -0.37
N PHE A 426 -7.17 17.04 0.78
CA PHE A 426 -5.81 17.10 1.34
C PHE A 426 -4.75 17.61 0.35
N GLN A 427 -5.08 18.69 -0.35
CA GLN A 427 -4.21 19.39 -1.32
C GLN A 427 -3.88 18.57 -2.58
N THR A 428 -4.57 17.46 -2.86
CA THR A 428 -4.38 16.65 -4.07
C THR A 428 -5.69 16.02 -4.58
N VAL A 429 -5.60 15.26 -5.67
CA VAL A 429 -6.62 14.32 -6.18
C VAL A 429 -5.94 12.97 -6.45
N GLU A 430 -6.65 11.86 -6.29
CA GLU A 430 -6.10 10.50 -6.49
C GLU A 430 -5.36 10.36 -7.84
N ASP A 431 -5.99 10.88 -8.89
CA ASP A 431 -5.59 10.81 -10.29
C ASP A 431 -4.17 11.35 -10.53
N LEU A 432 -3.81 12.46 -9.86
CA LEU A 432 -2.48 13.07 -9.91
C LEU A 432 -1.56 12.54 -8.81
N TYR A 433 -2.12 12.19 -7.66
CA TYR A 433 -1.37 11.70 -6.52
C TYR A 433 -0.63 10.39 -6.83
N THR A 434 -1.31 9.41 -7.41
CA THR A 434 -0.71 8.13 -7.82
C THR A 434 0.34 8.32 -8.92
N GLN A 435 0.12 9.29 -9.83
CA GLN A 435 1.10 9.67 -10.85
C GLN A 435 2.42 10.14 -10.24
N SER A 436 2.37 10.79 -9.08
CA SER A 436 3.54 11.28 -8.35
C SER A 436 4.44 10.19 -7.75
N TYR A 437 3.99 8.92 -7.77
CA TYR A 437 4.85 7.75 -7.53
C TYR A 437 5.37 7.19 -8.85
N VAL A 438 4.46 6.99 -9.81
CA VAL A 438 4.73 6.24 -11.04
C VAL A 438 5.73 6.94 -11.93
N VAL A 439 5.47 8.21 -12.28
CA VAL A 439 6.24 8.93 -13.31
C VAL A 439 7.62 9.41 -12.80
N PRO A 440 7.74 10.08 -11.64
CA PRO A 440 9.04 10.59 -11.20
C PRO A 440 9.94 9.53 -10.54
N PHE A 441 9.38 8.43 -10.04
CA PHE A 441 10.16 7.41 -9.30
C PHE A 441 10.12 6.03 -9.94
N LEU A 442 8.96 5.36 -9.99
CA LEU A 442 8.89 3.95 -10.40
C LEU A 442 9.35 3.72 -11.84
N VAL A 443 8.88 4.52 -12.80
CA VAL A 443 9.24 4.37 -14.22
C VAL A 443 10.75 4.55 -14.41
N PRO A 444 11.40 5.62 -13.90
CA PRO A 444 12.86 5.74 -13.93
C PRO A 444 13.60 4.56 -13.31
N MET A 445 13.11 3.98 -12.20
CA MET A 445 13.74 2.79 -11.60
C MET A 445 13.70 1.57 -12.53
N LEU A 446 12.56 1.34 -13.17
CA LEU A 446 12.39 0.22 -14.10
C LEU A 446 13.26 0.41 -15.36
N GLU A 447 13.30 1.62 -15.92
CA GLU A 447 14.13 1.96 -17.09
C GLU A 447 15.63 1.91 -16.76
N ASN A 448 16.04 2.37 -15.57
CA ASN A 448 17.42 2.30 -15.09
C ASN A 448 17.89 0.85 -14.84
N ALA A 449 16.97 -0.07 -14.57
CA ALA A 449 17.24 -1.50 -14.52
C ALA A 449 17.25 -2.16 -15.92
N GLY A 450 16.90 -1.44 -16.99
CA GLY A 450 16.96 -1.91 -18.38
C GLY A 450 15.61 -2.31 -19.00
N ALA A 451 14.48 -2.07 -18.32
CA ALA A 451 13.16 -2.33 -18.88
C ALA A 451 12.77 -1.31 -19.95
N ASN A 452 11.91 -1.72 -20.88
CA ASN A 452 11.11 -0.81 -21.70
C ASN A 452 9.75 -0.66 -21.04
N VAL A 453 9.39 0.56 -20.60
CA VAL A 453 8.15 0.82 -19.87
C VAL A 453 7.16 1.58 -20.75
N LEU A 454 5.96 1.04 -20.91
CA LEU A 454 4.88 1.64 -21.69
C LEU A 454 3.76 2.10 -20.75
N LEU A 455 3.23 3.28 -21.03
CA LEU A 455 2.13 3.87 -20.27
C LEU A 455 0.93 4.18 -21.19
N PRO A 456 -0.30 3.94 -20.73
CA PRO A 456 -1.53 4.28 -21.46
C PRO A 456 -1.95 5.74 -21.27
N ARG A 457 -1.11 6.57 -20.64
CA ARG A 457 -1.28 8.02 -20.44
C ARG A 457 0.02 8.73 -20.82
N GLU A 458 -0.07 10.01 -21.19
CA GLU A 458 1.10 10.85 -21.43
C GLU A 458 1.94 10.97 -20.15
N ARG A 459 3.26 10.84 -20.29
CA ARG A 459 4.23 10.83 -19.16
C ARG A 459 5.09 12.09 -19.08
N ASP A 460 5.15 12.88 -20.15
CA ASP A 460 5.89 14.14 -20.18
C ASP A 460 5.04 15.28 -19.61
N TYR A 461 5.55 15.93 -18.57
CA TYR A 461 4.91 17.06 -17.91
C TYR A 461 4.99 18.36 -18.71
N ASN A 462 5.84 18.43 -19.74
CA ASN A 462 5.99 19.62 -20.54
C ASN A 462 4.70 19.94 -21.31
N ARG A 463 4.16 21.15 -21.07
CA ARG A 463 2.89 21.61 -21.67
C ARG A 463 3.01 21.99 -23.14
N MET A 464 4.22 22.15 -23.65
CA MET A 464 4.49 22.39 -25.06
C MET A 464 4.54 21.06 -25.80
N GLU A 465 4.05 21.05 -27.04
CA GLU A 465 4.18 19.92 -27.95
C GLU A 465 4.67 20.44 -29.30
N ILE A 466 5.73 19.80 -29.80
CA ILE A 466 6.31 20.07 -31.09
C ILE A 466 6.21 18.79 -31.90
N ILE A 467 5.38 18.82 -32.93
CA ILE A 467 5.29 17.77 -33.93
C ILE A 467 6.15 18.16 -35.13
N VAL A 468 7.00 17.24 -35.58
CA VAL A 468 7.77 17.35 -36.81
C VAL A 468 7.44 16.14 -37.67
N ASP A 469 7.03 16.38 -38.91
CA ASP A 469 6.42 15.37 -39.77
C ASP A 469 6.77 15.64 -41.25
N ASN A 470 6.74 14.60 -42.09
CA ASN A 470 6.86 14.75 -43.54
C ASN A 470 5.58 15.30 -44.18
N ASP A 471 4.42 15.07 -43.56
CA ASP A 471 3.16 15.62 -44.05
C ASP A 471 2.96 17.08 -43.64
N PRO A 472 2.23 17.89 -44.43
CA PRO A 472 1.91 19.27 -44.05
C PRO A 472 1.14 19.33 -42.72
N GLY A 473 1.77 19.88 -41.69
CA GLY A 473 1.19 20.06 -40.36
C GLY A 473 0.95 21.52 -39.98
N ILE A 474 0.55 21.74 -38.73
CA ILE A 474 0.25 23.08 -38.20
C ILE A 474 1.49 23.79 -37.64
N GLY A 475 2.61 23.07 -37.49
CA GLY A 475 3.86 23.59 -36.92
C GLY A 475 4.79 24.29 -37.90
N LYS A 476 5.81 24.99 -37.37
CA LYS A 476 6.89 25.63 -38.14
C LYS A 476 8.15 24.76 -38.30
N SER A 477 8.17 23.60 -37.67
CA SER A 477 9.29 22.66 -37.71
C SER A 477 9.49 22.08 -39.12
N THR A 478 10.70 21.60 -39.41
CA THR A 478 11.06 21.16 -40.77
C THR A 478 11.47 19.69 -40.79
N TYR A 479 10.91 18.94 -41.75
CA TYR A 479 11.37 17.60 -42.13
C TYR A 479 12.25 17.65 -43.38
N LYS A 480 13.33 16.85 -43.42
CA LYS A 480 14.22 16.73 -44.59
C LYS A 480 14.69 15.30 -44.82
N GLU A 481 14.88 14.93 -46.08
CA GLU A 481 15.48 13.66 -46.50
C GLU A 481 16.79 13.92 -47.24
N HIS A 482 17.81 13.14 -46.93
CA HIS A 482 19.07 13.08 -47.66
C HIS A 482 19.28 11.67 -48.21
N ASN A 483 19.30 11.55 -49.53
CA ASN A 483 19.44 10.26 -50.22
C ASN A 483 20.91 9.97 -50.51
N GLY A 484 21.33 8.75 -50.18
CA GLY A 484 22.68 8.24 -50.43
C GLY A 484 22.62 7.12 -51.46
N LYS A 485 23.10 5.93 -51.10
CA LYS A 485 23.02 4.74 -51.97
C LYS A 485 21.57 4.34 -52.28
N GLU A 486 20.70 4.36 -51.29
CA GLU A 486 19.27 4.09 -51.44
C GLU A 486 18.51 5.43 -51.33
N SER A 487 17.25 5.45 -51.73
CA SER A 487 16.41 6.65 -51.64
C SER A 487 15.14 6.41 -50.86
N TRP A 488 14.76 7.38 -50.04
CA TRP A 488 13.47 7.41 -49.34
C TRP A 488 12.33 7.49 -50.35
N LYS A 489 11.28 6.73 -50.09
CA LYS A 489 10.07 6.64 -50.92
C LYS A 489 8.85 6.61 -50.03
N GLU A 490 7.73 7.04 -50.57
CA GLU A 490 6.45 6.88 -49.89
C GLU A 490 6.07 5.39 -49.79
N SER A 491 5.40 5.03 -48.70
CA SER A 491 4.77 3.73 -48.48
C SER A 491 3.27 3.85 -48.72
N ALA A 492 2.63 2.73 -49.08
CA ALA A 492 1.17 2.65 -49.25
C ALA A 492 0.42 2.45 -47.92
N VAL A 493 1.12 2.52 -46.79
CA VAL A 493 0.54 2.36 -45.44
C VAL A 493 0.33 3.74 -44.84
N ASP A 494 -0.83 3.95 -44.22
CA ASP A 494 -1.16 5.21 -43.56
C ASP A 494 -0.17 5.52 -42.42
N GLY A 495 0.14 6.80 -42.30
CA GLY A 495 0.98 7.37 -41.25
C GLY A 495 0.24 8.39 -40.40
N PHE A 496 0.99 8.96 -39.46
CA PHE A 496 0.54 10.09 -38.68
C PHE A 496 0.47 11.36 -39.53
N ALA A 497 -0.55 12.19 -39.32
CA ALA A 497 -0.52 13.58 -39.73
C ALA A 497 -1.28 14.47 -38.73
N HIS A 498 -0.63 15.54 -38.29
CA HIS A 498 -1.25 16.54 -37.43
C HIS A 498 -1.96 17.62 -38.27
N SER A 499 -3.14 17.29 -38.80
CA SER A 499 -3.91 18.13 -39.72
C SER A 499 -4.93 19.05 -39.04
N LYS A 500 -5.33 18.75 -37.80
CA LYS A 500 -6.33 19.49 -37.01
C LYS A 500 -5.79 19.93 -35.66
N GLN A 501 -6.24 21.08 -35.18
CA GLN A 501 -5.98 21.55 -33.81
C GLN A 501 -6.76 20.74 -32.76
N VAL A 502 -7.96 20.28 -33.12
CA VAL A 502 -8.88 19.55 -32.25
C VAL A 502 -9.41 18.33 -33.00
N TYR A 503 -9.47 17.18 -32.31
CA TYR A 503 -9.97 15.92 -32.84
C TYR A 503 -11.26 15.52 -32.11
N LEU A 504 -12.23 15.01 -32.86
CA LEU A 504 -13.48 14.48 -32.30
C LEU A 504 -13.35 12.99 -31.99
N ASN A 505 -14.30 12.44 -31.23
CA ASN A 505 -14.32 11.02 -30.91
C ASN A 505 -14.19 10.13 -32.18
N GLY A 506 -13.27 9.17 -32.15
CA GLY A 506 -12.99 8.23 -33.25
C GLY A 506 -12.10 8.78 -34.38
N GLU A 507 -11.71 10.06 -34.33
CA GLU A 507 -10.74 10.61 -35.27
C GLU A 507 -9.32 10.21 -34.87
N ASN A 508 -8.72 9.31 -35.66
CA ASN A 508 -7.39 8.77 -35.41
C ASN A 508 -6.34 9.45 -36.33
N PRO A 509 -5.39 10.23 -35.78
CA PRO A 509 -4.39 10.96 -36.58
C PRO A 509 -3.38 10.05 -37.29
N PHE A 510 -3.21 8.79 -36.84
CA PHE A 510 -2.36 7.77 -37.49
C PHE A 510 -2.98 7.14 -38.74
N ARG A 511 -4.12 7.66 -39.19
CA ARG A 511 -4.79 7.29 -40.45
C ARG A 511 -4.94 8.48 -41.40
N MET A 512 -4.22 9.57 -41.15
CA MET A 512 -4.38 10.83 -41.88
C MET A 512 -3.15 11.25 -42.68
N GLY A 513 -2.00 10.60 -42.47
CA GLY A 513 -0.72 10.94 -43.11
C GLY A 513 -0.11 9.81 -43.92
N THR A 514 1.15 9.99 -44.27
CA THR A 514 1.94 9.13 -45.16
C THR A 514 3.24 8.69 -44.49
N ILE A 515 3.73 7.51 -44.88
CA ILE A 515 4.95 6.93 -44.32
C ILE A 515 6.09 7.00 -45.33
N ARG A 516 7.30 7.28 -44.85
CA ARG A 516 8.54 7.22 -45.64
C ARG A 516 9.24 5.88 -45.38
N GLN A 517 9.71 5.21 -46.42
CA GLN A 517 10.39 3.92 -46.32
C GLN A 517 11.68 3.88 -47.14
N ILE A 518 12.64 3.07 -46.67
CA ILE A 518 13.93 2.87 -47.33
C ILE A 518 14.50 1.48 -47.02
N GLN A 519 15.37 0.97 -47.90
CA GLN A 519 16.15 -0.24 -47.60
C GLN A 519 17.40 0.09 -46.77
N SER A 520 17.69 -0.79 -45.82
CA SER A 520 18.88 -0.70 -44.98
C SER A 520 20.14 -1.09 -45.74
N ILE A 521 21.25 -0.42 -45.44
CA ILE A 521 22.56 -0.71 -46.01
C ILE A 521 23.60 -1.01 -44.92
N ASN A 522 24.59 -1.83 -45.26
CA ASN A 522 25.76 -2.08 -44.41
C ASN A 522 27.06 -1.45 -44.93
N ARG A 523 27.07 -1.00 -46.20
CA ARG A 523 28.20 -0.35 -46.90
C ARG A 523 27.65 0.64 -47.94
N GLY A 524 28.40 1.71 -48.20
CA GLY A 524 28.02 2.80 -49.12
C GLY A 524 27.59 4.08 -48.39
N GLU A 525 27.19 5.08 -49.16
CA GLU A 525 26.71 6.37 -48.64
C GLU A 525 25.36 6.22 -47.92
N VAL A 526 25.30 6.75 -46.70
CA VAL A 526 24.14 6.64 -45.79
C VAL A 526 23.05 7.62 -46.20
N SER A 527 21.81 7.17 -46.14
CA SER A 527 20.62 8.01 -46.29
C SER A 527 20.05 8.36 -44.92
N LEU A 528 19.54 9.58 -44.78
CA LEU A 528 19.06 10.15 -43.51
C LEU A 528 17.68 10.79 -43.68
N ALA A 529 16.81 10.58 -42.70
CA ALA A 529 15.66 11.44 -42.45
C ALA A 529 15.97 12.33 -41.25
N GLU A 530 15.63 13.61 -41.31
CA GLU A 530 15.90 14.60 -40.27
C GLU A 530 14.62 15.35 -39.89
N TRP A 531 14.34 15.40 -38.59
CA TRP A 531 13.27 16.19 -37.97
C TRP A 531 13.92 17.34 -37.19
N ILE A 532 13.71 18.57 -37.64
CA ILE A 532 14.33 19.79 -37.10
C ILE A 532 13.25 20.60 -36.37
N PRO A 533 13.16 20.52 -35.03
CA PRO A 533 12.16 21.25 -34.26
C PRO A 533 12.49 22.73 -34.11
N VAL A 534 11.45 23.56 -34.04
CA VAL A 534 11.55 24.93 -33.51
C VAL A 534 11.20 24.89 -32.02
N ILE A 535 12.21 25.01 -31.16
CA ILE A 535 12.05 24.96 -29.70
C ILE A 535 11.56 26.34 -29.21
N PRO A 536 10.39 26.44 -28.55
CA PRO A 536 9.82 27.71 -28.11
C PRO A 536 10.52 28.26 -26.86
N GLU A 537 10.92 27.39 -25.94
CA GLU A 537 11.57 27.75 -24.68
C GLU A 537 12.59 26.71 -24.24
N LYS A 538 13.62 27.15 -23.52
CA LYS A 538 14.60 26.25 -22.89
C LYS A 538 13.86 25.34 -21.91
N GLY A 539 14.11 24.04 -21.97
CA GLY A 539 13.46 23.10 -21.06
C GLY A 539 13.84 21.65 -21.29
N LYS A 540 13.33 20.80 -20.42
CA LYS A 540 13.39 19.34 -20.59
C LYS A 540 12.12 18.89 -21.32
N TYR A 541 12.30 18.08 -22.36
CA TYR A 541 11.21 17.57 -23.19
C TYR A 541 11.37 16.07 -23.41
N GLY A 542 10.28 15.33 -23.32
CA GLY A 542 10.17 13.95 -23.77
C GLY A 542 10.22 13.88 -25.30
N VAL A 543 10.96 12.93 -25.84
CA VAL A 543 11.09 12.71 -27.29
C VAL A 543 10.46 11.37 -27.66
N TYR A 544 9.53 11.41 -28.60
CA TYR A 544 8.82 10.26 -29.14
C TYR A 544 9.04 10.17 -30.66
N VAL A 545 9.14 8.96 -31.17
CA VAL A 545 9.22 8.68 -32.61
C VAL A 545 8.05 7.81 -33.04
N SER A 546 7.63 7.94 -34.29
CA SER A 546 6.72 6.98 -34.92
C SER A 546 7.29 6.40 -36.22
N TYR A 547 6.73 5.25 -36.60
CA TYR A 547 7.08 4.43 -37.75
C TYR A 547 5.99 3.36 -37.96
N GLN A 548 6.05 2.61 -39.06
CA GLN A 548 5.18 1.46 -39.29
C GLN A 548 5.92 0.13 -39.28
N THR A 549 5.30 -0.90 -38.71
CA THR A 549 5.84 -2.26 -38.78
C THR A 549 5.36 -2.90 -40.08
N VAL A 550 6.29 -3.23 -40.97
CA VAL A 550 6.02 -3.88 -42.26
C VAL A 550 6.78 -5.20 -42.39
N LYS A 551 6.42 -6.00 -43.39
CA LYS A 551 7.15 -7.22 -43.70
C LYS A 551 8.62 -6.87 -43.94
N ASN A 552 9.53 -7.62 -43.30
CA ASN A 552 10.99 -7.42 -43.41
C ASN A 552 11.52 -6.13 -42.74
N SER A 553 10.78 -5.50 -41.81
CA SER A 553 11.27 -4.37 -41.00
C SER A 553 12.59 -4.66 -40.28
N ALA A 554 13.43 -3.64 -40.12
CA ALA A 554 14.66 -3.70 -39.36
C ALA A 554 14.38 -3.77 -37.85
N ASN A 555 15.18 -4.53 -37.11
CA ASN A 555 15.06 -4.65 -35.65
C ASN A 555 16.04 -3.75 -34.89
N ASN A 556 16.72 -2.84 -35.59
CA ASN A 556 17.81 -2.04 -35.05
C ASN A 556 17.96 -0.71 -35.80
N ALA A 557 16.84 -0.08 -36.15
CA ALA A 557 16.80 1.22 -36.79
C ALA A 557 17.50 2.27 -35.90
N LEU A 558 18.47 3.01 -36.45
CA LEU A 558 19.34 3.91 -35.69
C LEU A 558 18.76 5.32 -35.69
N TYR A 559 18.24 5.73 -34.53
CA TYR A 559 17.81 7.10 -34.26
C TYR A 559 18.89 7.86 -33.48
N SER A 560 19.01 9.16 -33.72
CA SER A 560 19.91 10.06 -33.00
C SER A 560 19.17 11.31 -32.57
N VAL A 561 19.23 11.66 -31.28
CA VAL A 561 18.69 12.90 -30.73
C VAL A 561 19.84 13.87 -30.48
N TYR A 562 19.80 15.04 -31.10
CA TYR A 562 20.76 16.13 -30.91
C TYR A 562 20.17 17.15 -29.92
N HIS A 563 20.64 17.10 -28.69
CA HIS A 563 20.16 17.88 -27.55
C HIS A 563 21.25 18.82 -27.01
N ALA A 564 20.95 19.65 -26.01
CA ALA A 564 21.88 20.65 -25.48
C ALA A 564 23.17 20.04 -24.86
N GLY A 565 23.12 18.76 -24.48
CA GLY A 565 24.27 18.02 -23.96
C GLY A 565 25.07 17.24 -25.02
N GLY A 566 24.71 17.37 -26.31
CA GLY A 566 25.37 16.67 -27.40
C GLY A 566 24.42 15.76 -28.19
N LYS A 567 24.80 14.50 -28.35
CA LYS A 567 24.09 13.53 -29.20
C LYS A 567 23.87 12.21 -28.46
N THR A 568 22.64 11.73 -28.41
CA THR A 568 22.29 10.41 -27.88
C THR A 568 21.73 9.50 -28.98
N ASP A 569 22.32 8.32 -29.14
CA ASP A 569 21.94 7.32 -30.15
C ASP A 569 21.07 6.20 -29.57
N PHE A 570 20.09 5.76 -30.35
CA PHE A 570 19.12 4.72 -30.01
C PHE A 570 19.00 3.70 -31.13
N LYS A 571 18.84 2.42 -30.78
CA LYS A 571 18.34 1.39 -31.69
C LYS A 571 16.89 1.09 -31.35
N VAL A 572 16.03 1.22 -32.35
CA VAL A 572 14.59 0.93 -32.24
C VAL A 572 14.27 -0.31 -33.06
N ASN A 573 13.51 -1.23 -32.46
CA ASN A 573 13.08 -2.46 -33.11
C ASN A 573 11.77 -2.24 -33.87
N GLN A 574 11.85 -1.91 -35.16
CA GLN A 574 10.67 -1.65 -36.00
C GLN A 574 9.91 -2.92 -36.45
N GLN A 575 10.20 -4.08 -35.84
CA GLN A 575 9.40 -5.31 -36.01
C GLN A 575 8.18 -5.36 -35.06
N MET A 576 8.07 -4.37 -34.18
CA MET A 576 7.03 -4.24 -33.17
C MET A 576 6.75 -2.74 -32.97
N GLY A 577 5.64 -2.37 -32.33
CA GLY A 577 5.36 -0.98 -31.93
C GLY A 577 5.07 0.01 -33.06
N GLY A 578 4.77 -0.46 -34.28
CA GLY A 578 4.42 0.42 -35.39
C GLY A 578 3.02 1.05 -35.26
N GLY A 579 2.84 2.26 -35.78
CA GLY A 579 1.55 2.97 -35.82
C GLY A 579 1.15 3.64 -34.50
N THR A 580 2.12 3.96 -33.64
CA THR A 580 1.91 4.69 -32.38
C THR A 580 3.16 5.48 -31.98
N TRP A 581 3.13 6.17 -30.84
CA TRP A 581 4.27 6.91 -30.29
C TRP A 581 5.20 6.01 -29.48
N ILE A 582 6.49 5.98 -29.83
CA ILE A 582 7.54 5.26 -29.10
C ILE A 582 8.48 6.24 -28.42
N TYR A 583 8.52 6.18 -27.09
CA TYR A 583 9.34 7.07 -26.25
C TYR A 583 10.84 6.70 -26.29
N LEU A 584 11.71 7.70 -26.50
CA LEU A 584 13.17 7.54 -26.50
C LEU A 584 13.84 8.06 -25.21
N GLY A 585 13.19 8.97 -24.49
CA GLY A 585 13.74 9.60 -23.29
C GLY A 585 13.45 11.09 -23.22
N GLU A 586 13.85 11.70 -22.11
CA GLU A 586 13.79 13.15 -21.88
C GLU A 586 15.16 13.79 -22.11
N PHE A 587 15.17 14.96 -22.75
CA PHE A 587 16.38 15.70 -23.09
C PHE A 587 16.20 17.20 -22.87
N GLN A 588 17.32 17.87 -22.55
CA GLN A 588 17.36 19.32 -22.48
C GLN A 588 17.49 19.90 -23.90
N PHE A 589 16.60 20.82 -24.24
CA PHE A 589 16.63 21.59 -25.47
C PHE A 589 16.77 23.09 -25.15
N GLU A 590 17.39 23.82 -26.08
CA GLU A 590 17.61 25.25 -26.03
C GLU A 590 17.00 25.91 -27.27
N VAL A 591 16.68 27.19 -27.16
CA VAL A 591 16.18 27.98 -28.29
C VAL A 591 17.31 28.20 -29.30
N GLU A 592 17.00 28.09 -30.60
CA GLU A 592 17.90 28.44 -31.73
C GLU A 592 19.24 27.67 -31.85
N LYS A 593 19.38 26.48 -31.23
CA LYS A 593 20.63 25.69 -31.26
C LYS A 593 20.77 24.60 -32.33
N GLY A 594 19.91 24.60 -33.35
CA GLY A 594 20.01 23.62 -34.45
C GLY A 594 19.79 22.16 -33.99
N HIS A 595 18.98 21.96 -32.95
CA HIS A 595 18.55 20.65 -32.49
C HIS A 595 17.83 19.87 -33.59
N LYS A 596 17.92 18.54 -33.52
CA LYS A 596 17.25 17.65 -34.47
C LYS A 596 17.15 16.22 -33.95
N VAL A 597 16.25 15.45 -34.54
CA VAL A 597 16.23 14.00 -34.47
C VAL A 597 16.56 13.47 -35.87
N THR A 598 17.34 12.40 -35.98
CA THR A 598 17.66 11.80 -37.28
C THR A 598 17.45 10.30 -37.27
N LEU A 599 17.02 9.72 -38.39
CA LEU A 599 16.94 8.28 -38.62
C LEU A 599 17.87 7.89 -39.78
N SER A 600 18.75 6.93 -39.54
CA SER A 600 19.69 6.41 -40.54
C SER A 600 19.24 5.07 -41.12
N ASN A 601 19.42 4.90 -42.43
CA ASN A 601 19.25 3.59 -43.09
C ASN A 601 20.44 2.63 -42.87
N LYS A 602 21.47 3.02 -42.10
CA LYS A 602 22.62 2.17 -41.81
C LYS A 602 22.25 1.10 -40.78
N SER A 603 22.44 -0.17 -41.14
CA SER A 603 22.24 -1.30 -40.24
C SER A 603 23.32 -2.37 -40.43
N LYS A 604 23.50 -3.23 -39.42
CA LYS A 604 24.31 -4.45 -39.56
C LYS A 604 23.73 -5.42 -40.59
N SER A 605 22.41 -5.43 -40.76
CA SER A 605 21.69 -6.26 -41.71
C SER A 605 21.24 -5.41 -42.89
N ALA A 606 21.76 -5.67 -44.08
CA ALA A 606 21.32 -4.99 -45.31
C ALA A 606 19.97 -5.55 -45.80
N ASN A 607 19.30 -4.80 -46.68
CA ASN A 607 18.05 -5.16 -47.34
C ASN A 607 16.88 -5.41 -46.37
N ARG A 608 16.90 -4.83 -45.17
CA ARG A 608 15.73 -4.72 -44.28
C ARG A 608 15.00 -3.42 -44.58
N VAL A 609 13.72 -3.35 -44.29
CA VAL A 609 12.93 -2.12 -44.46
C VAL A 609 13.05 -1.25 -43.21
N ILE A 610 13.34 0.03 -43.38
CA ILE A 610 13.26 1.03 -42.33
C ILE A 610 12.18 2.02 -42.73
N THR A 611 11.31 2.36 -41.80
CA THR A 611 10.23 3.33 -42.01
C THR A 611 10.39 4.54 -41.08
N ALA A 612 9.98 5.71 -41.56
CA ALA A 612 9.92 6.99 -40.86
C ALA A 612 8.51 7.58 -41.01
N ASP A 613 8.09 8.29 -39.97
CA ASP A 613 6.82 9.01 -39.88
C ASP A 613 7.11 10.36 -39.18
N ALA A 614 6.43 10.62 -38.06
CA ALA A 614 6.62 11.82 -37.25
C ALA A 614 7.55 11.65 -36.01
N VAL A 615 8.00 12.79 -35.50
CA VAL A 615 8.67 12.97 -34.21
C VAL A 615 7.84 13.94 -33.36
N LYS A 616 7.58 13.57 -32.11
CA LYS A 616 6.91 14.40 -31.10
C LYS A 616 7.91 14.77 -30.00
N ILE A 617 8.02 16.05 -29.67
CA ILE A 617 8.87 16.59 -28.59
C ILE A 617 8.00 17.40 -27.64
N GLY A 618 7.95 17.01 -26.36
CA GLY A 618 7.05 17.59 -25.37
C GLY A 618 5.75 16.79 -25.17
N GLY A 619 5.02 17.05 -24.08
CA GLY A 619 3.77 16.36 -23.71
C GLY A 619 2.51 17.00 -24.30
N GLY A 620 2.46 18.34 -24.30
CA GLY A 620 1.37 19.12 -24.88
C GLY A 620 0.12 19.27 -24.02
N MET A 621 -0.88 19.92 -24.61
CA MET A 621 -2.21 20.10 -24.04
C MET A 621 -3.20 19.09 -24.63
N GLY A 622 -4.27 18.82 -23.89
CA GLY A 622 -5.40 18.01 -24.34
C GLY A 622 -6.06 18.60 -25.59
N ASN A 623 -6.21 17.78 -26.64
CA ASN A 623 -6.75 18.20 -27.94
C ASN A 623 -7.89 17.29 -28.45
N ILE A 624 -8.35 16.34 -27.63
CA ILE A 624 -9.52 15.50 -27.93
C ILE A 624 -10.76 16.18 -27.34
N ALA A 625 -11.65 16.65 -28.20
CA ALA A 625 -12.87 17.33 -27.76
C ALA A 625 -14.02 16.35 -27.49
N ARG A 626 -14.80 16.65 -26.46
CA ARG A 626 -15.92 15.84 -25.96
C ARG A 626 -17.18 16.67 -25.85
N MET A 627 -18.32 16.00 -25.92
CA MET A 627 -19.66 16.54 -25.67
C MET A 627 -20.59 15.38 -25.30
N PRO A 628 -21.77 15.65 -24.73
CA PRO A 628 -22.78 14.63 -24.50
C PRO A 628 -23.13 13.88 -25.78
N HIS A 629 -23.13 12.55 -25.74
CA HIS A 629 -23.35 11.72 -26.91
C HIS A 629 -24.74 12.01 -27.53
N PRO A 630 -24.83 12.38 -28.83
CA PRO A 630 -26.10 12.79 -29.45
C PRO A 630 -27.21 11.72 -29.39
N ASP A 631 -26.84 10.45 -29.56
CA ASP A 631 -27.78 9.33 -29.50
C ASP A 631 -28.08 8.83 -28.07
N GLY A 632 -27.52 9.52 -27.07
CA GLY A 632 -27.71 9.24 -25.64
C GLY A 632 -26.49 8.64 -24.93
N PHE A 633 -26.38 8.92 -23.63
CA PHE A 633 -25.27 8.55 -22.74
C PHE A 633 -25.77 7.77 -21.52
N GLU A 634 -24.86 7.07 -20.83
CA GLU A 634 -25.18 6.24 -19.66
C GLU A 634 -25.40 7.08 -18.40
N VAL A 635 -26.44 6.78 -17.60
CA VAL A 635 -26.81 7.61 -16.42
C VAL A 635 -25.99 7.27 -15.17
N GLU A 636 -25.50 6.04 -15.07
CA GLU A 636 -24.76 5.55 -13.92
C GLU A 636 -23.37 5.06 -14.34
N ASN A 637 -22.36 5.53 -13.63
CA ASN A 637 -21.00 5.01 -13.77
C ASN A 637 -20.96 3.59 -13.18
N THR A 638 -20.65 2.61 -14.01
CA THR A 638 -20.61 1.22 -13.58
C THR A 638 -19.31 0.99 -12.81
N LYS A 639 -19.39 0.53 -11.56
CA LYS A 639 -18.18 0.12 -10.81
C LYS A 639 -17.49 -1.02 -11.57
N SER A 640 -16.17 -1.10 -11.46
CA SER A 640 -15.35 -2.11 -12.15
C SER A 640 -15.78 -3.57 -11.87
N SER A 641 -16.54 -3.80 -10.78
CA SER A 641 -17.09 -5.08 -10.34
C SER A 641 -18.51 -5.40 -10.84
N ASP A 642 -19.26 -4.42 -11.35
CA ASP A 642 -20.70 -4.54 -11.50
C ASP A 642 -21.11 -4.85 -12.95
N ALA A 643 -22.17 -5.64 -13.11
CA ALA A 643 -22.82 -5.90 -14.39
C ALA A 643 -24.30 -5.51 -14.25
N GLN A 644 -24.64 -4.27 -14.60
CA GLN A 644 -26.03 -3.78 -14.58
C GLN A 644 -26.52 -3.37 -15.98
N MET A 645 -27.85 -3.36 -16.15
CA MET A 645 -28.49 -2.87 -17.37
C MET A 645 -28.38 -1.36 -17.46
N VAL A 646 -27.65 -0.90 -18.48
CA VAL A 646 -27.38 0.51 -18.76
C VAL A 646 -28.67 1.20 -19.21
N LYS A 647 -29.10 2.23 -18.47
CA LYS A 647 -30.12 3.18 -18.94
C LYS A 647 -29.41 4.32 -19.68
N THR A 648 -29.80 4.56 -20.93
CA THR A 648 -29.33 5.68 -21.73
C THR A 648 -30.33 6.85 -21.73
N VAL A 649 -29.82 8.07 -21.63
CA VAL A 649 -30.61 9.31 -21.72
C VAL A 649 -30.13 10.16 -22.89
N ILE A 650 -31.06 10.69 -23.67
CA ILE A 650 -30.77 11.57 -24.80
C ILE A 650 -30.61 13.02 -24.28
N PRO A 651 -29.57 13.75 -24.67
CA PRO A 651 -29.41 15.16 -24.33
C PRO A 651 -30.62 16.00 -24.73
N LYS A 652 -31.10 16.87 -23.84
CA LYS A 652 -32.28 17.73 -24.10
C LYS A 652 -31.95 19.01 -24.88
N ILE A 653 -30.68 19.33 -25.03
CA ILE A 653 -30.17 20.52 -25.72
C ILE A 653 -28.99 20.13 -26.61
N ASN A 654 -28.65 20.98 -27.55
CA ASN A 654 -27.47 20.81 -28.41
C ASN A 654 -26.22 21.31 -27.67
N TYR A 655 -25.19 20.46 -27.63
CA TYR A 655 -23.89 20.78 -27.07
C TYR A 655 -22.86 21.01 -28.20
N SER A 656 -21.79 21.74 -27.89
CA SER A 656 -20.64 21.90 -28.79
C SER A 656 -19.44 21.12 -28.21
N PRO A 657 -18.60 20.48 -29.04
CA PRO A 657 -17.41 19.80 -28.56
C PRO A 657 -16.44 20.75 -27.84
N GLU A 658 -15.92 20.33 -26.69
CA GLU A 658 -14.92 21.06 -25.91
C GLU A 658 -13.73 20.17 -25.54
N VAL A 659 -12.53 20.73 -25.62
CA VAL A 659 -11.31 20.10 -25.10
C VAL A 659 -11.23 20.28 -23.58
N SER A 660 -10.40 19.49 -22.92
CA SER A 660 -10.24 19.54 -21.45
C SER A 660 -9.72 20.86 -20.90
N GLY A 661 -8.93 21.59 -21.69
CA GLY A 661 -8.19 22.77 -21.22
C GLY A 661 -6.99 22.43 -20.33
N TYR A 662 -6.66 21.15 -20.14
CA TYR A 662 -5.63 20.68 -19.22
C TYR A 662 -4.40 20.11 -19.97
N PRO A 663 -3.21 20.06 -19.34
CA PRO A 663 -2.05 19.36 -19.88
C PRO A 663 -2.36 17.88 -20.09
N ARG A 664 -1.87 17.29 -21.19
CA ARG A 664 -2.27 15.94 -21.60
C ARG A 664 -1.93 14.85 -20.58
N TYR A 665 -0.86 15.03 -19.79
CA TYR A 665 -0.49 14.07 -18.74
C TYR A 665 -1.58 13.89 -17.66
N THR A 666 -2.44 14.91 -17.48
CA THR A 666 -3.52 14.89 -16.49
C THR A 666 -4.74 14.09 -16.96
N GLU A 667 -4.91 13.94 -18.27
CA GLU A 667 -6.11 13.36 -18.87
C GLU A 667 -6.18 11.83 -18.66
N GLY A 668 -7.40 11.31 -18.67
CA GLY A 668 -7.65 9.87 -18.69
C GLY A 668 -7.00 9.17 -19.88
N ALA A 669 -6.70 7.89 -19.71
CA ALA A 669 -6.00 7.05 -20.68
C ALA A 669 -6.67 7.06 -22.06
N ARG A 670 -8.00 7.12 -22.11
CA ARG A 670 -8.76 7.09 -23.36
C ARG A 670 -8.37 8.20 -24.35
N TYR A 671 -8.03 9.40 -23.88
CA TYR A 671 -7.75 10.55 -24.74
C TYR A 671 -6.34 10.45 -25.30
N TRP A 672 -5.38 10.07 -24.44
CA TRP A 672 -4.02 9.75 -24.88
C TRP A 672 -4.02 8.61 -25.89
N MET A 673 -4.78 7.53 -25.64
CA MET A 673 -4.87 6.40 -26.56
C MET A 673 -5.38 6.82 -27.94
N GLN A 674 -6.41 7.67 -28.00
CA GLN A 674 -6.87 8.23 -29.28
C GLN A 674 -5.75 9.01 -29.98
N TRP A 675 -5.10 9.94 -29.25
CA TRP A 675 -4.01 10.75 -29.79
C TRP A 675 -2.79 9.92 -30.21
N ALA A 676 -2.55 8.79 -29.53
CA ALA A 676 -1.47 7.85 -29.80
C ALA A 676 -1.82 6.80 -30.86
N GLY A 677 -2.95 6.94 -31.56
CA GLY A 677 -3.31 6.09 -32.69
C GLY A 677 -3.88 4.72 -32.33
N VAL A 678 -4.19 4.50 -31.06
CA VAL A 678 -4.79 3.25 -30.59
C VAL A 678 -6.17 3.07 -31.26
N PRO A 679 -6.53 1.87 -31.75
CA PRO A 679 -7.83 1.64 -32.38
C PRO A 679 -9.01 1.88 -31.43
N ASP A 680 -10.11 2.41 -31.96
CA ASP A 680 -11.34 2.69 -31.21
C ASP A 680 -11.89 1.47 -30.46
N SER A 681 -11.71 0.26 -31.01
CA SER A 681 -12.09 -1.00 -30.37
C SER A 681 -11.38 -1.28 -29.04
N VAL A 682 -10.30 -0.55 -28.74
CA VAL A 682 -9.52 -0.68 -27.50
C VAL A 682 -9.94 0.36 -26.48
N TYR A 683 -10.01 1.64 -26.87
CA TYR A 683 -10.19 2.76 -25.94
C TYR A 683 -11.62 3.33 -25.88
N ASN A 684 -12.49 2.98 -26.82
CA ASN A 684 -13.83 3.56 -26.97
C ASN A 684 -14.92 2.47 -26.89
N ARG A 685 -14.90 1.66 -25.84
CA ARG A 685 -15.76 0.47 -25.71
C ARG A 685 -17.22 0.81 -25.43
N SER A 686 -17.47 1.97 -24.83
CA SER A 686 -18.80 2.54 -24.64
C SER A 686 -19.34 3.23 -25.90
N GLU A 687 -18.58 3.25 -27.00
CA GLU A 687 -18.86 4.04 -28.21
C GLU A 687 -19.00 5.54 -27.92
N GLY A 688 -18.33 6.02 -26.87
CA GLY A 688 -18.31 7.43 -26.49
C GLY A 688 -19.46 7.85 -25.59
N LYS A 689 -20.20 6.88 -25.02
CA LYS A 689 -21.34 7.09 -24.13
C LYS A 689 -20.96 7.13 -22.64
N ASN A 690 -19.76 6.66 -22.29
CA ASN A 690 -19.23 6.63 -20.93
C ASN A 690 -17.69 6.74 -20.93
N ASP A 691 -17.21 7.97 -20.83
CA ASP A 691 -15.79 8.31 -20.82
C ASP A 691 -15.04 7.75 -19.61
N TYR A 692 -15.69 7.73 -18.45
CA TYR A 692 -15.12 7.23 -17.21
C TYR A 692 -14.82 5.72 -17.30
N THR A 693 -15.79 4.94 -17.77
CA THR A 693 -15.60 3.50 -17.98
C THR A 693 -14.54 3.22 -19.04
N ASP A 694 -14.53 4.00 -20.12
CA ASP A 694 -13.55 3.89 -21.20
C ASP A 694 -12.12 4.23 -20.73
N ASP A 695 -11.93 5.05 -19.70
CA ASP A 695 -10.61 5.34 -19.13
C ASP A 695 -9.98 4.09 -18.47
N PHE A 696 -10.60 3.51 -17.45
CA PHE A 696 -9.97 2.39 -16.72
C PHE A 696 -10.11 1.04 -17.44
N ALA A 697 -11.25 0.78 -18.08
CA ALA A 697 -11.52 -0.53 -18.67
C ALA A 697 -10.74 -0.79 -19.97
N SER A 698 -10.25 0.27 -20.63
CA SER A 698 -9.45 0.17 -21.85
C SER A 698 -8.01 -0.28 -21.59
N ARG A 699 -7.43 0.01 -20.42
CA ARG A 699 -6.01 -0.25 -20.10
C ARG A 699 -5.64 -1.72 -20.25
N GLY A 700 -6.51 -2.62 -19.77
CA GLY A 700 -6.27 -4.06 -19.92
C GLY A 700 -6.39 -4.56 -21.37
N VAL A 701 -7.25 -3.93 -22.17
CA VAL A 701 -7.38 -4.23 -23.60
C VAL A 701 -6.19 -3.67 -24.37
N TRP A 702 -5.70 -2.49 -23.99
CA TRP A 702 -4.50 -1.88 -24.53
C TRP A 702 -3.26 -2.76 -24.29
N VAL A 703 -3.12 -3.35 -23.09
CA VAL A 703 -2.09 -4.37 -22.82
C VAL A 703 -2.17 -5.53 -23.82
N ASN A 704 -3.38 -6.04 -24.09
CA ASN A 704 -3.57 -7.13 -25.04
C ASN A 704 -3.27 -6.69 -26.50
N TRP A 705 -3.63 -5.47 -26.88
CA TRP A 705 -3.31 -4.90 -28.21
C TRP A 705 -1.80 -4.68 -28.41
N LEU A 706 -1.08 -4.21 -27.39
CA LEU A 706 0.38 -4.14 -27.44
C LEU A 706 0.99 -5.54 -27.65
N ALA A 707 0.48 -6.54 -26.93
CA ALA A 707 0.98 -7.91 -26.94
C ALA A 707 0.53 -8.75 -28.14
N GLY A 708 -0.54 -8.39 -28.84
CA GLY A 708 -1.07 -9.14 -29.97
C GLY A 708 0.00 -9.38 -31.05
N GLY A 709 0.08 -10.60 -31.54
CA GLY A 709 1.05 -11.08 -32.53
C GLY A 709 2.43 -11.44 -31.95
N SER A 710 2.67 -11.12 -30.68
CA SER A 710 3.93 -11.46 -29.99
C SER A 710 3.96 -12.93 -29.51
N SER A 711 5.09 -13.34 -28.92
CA SER A 711 5.22 -14.68 -28.30
C SER A 711 4.28 -14.91 -27.10
N VAL A 712 3.74 -13.84 -26.52
CA VAL A 712 2.86 -13.91 -25.34
C VAL A 712 1.40 -14.07 -25.74
N LEU A 713 1.00 -13.43 -26.84
CA LEU A 713 -0.37 -13.45 -27.35
C LEU A 713 -0.37 -13.67 -28.89
N PRO A 714 0.06 -14.85 -29.37
CA PRO A 714 0.36 -15.07 -30.79
C PRO A 714 -0.88 -15.20 -31.70
N LYS A 715 -2.07 -15.38 -31.12
CA LYS A 715 -3.32 -15.61 -31.86
C LYS A 715 -4.12 -14.33 -32.12
N GLU A 716 -3.83 -13.25 -31.39
CA GLU A 716 -4.47 -11.95 -31.57
C GLU A 716 -3.62 -11.06 -32.46
N GLU A 717 -4.24 -10.10 -33.14
CA GLU A 717 -3.52 -9.05 -33.87
C GLU A 717 -3.17 -7.88 -32.93
N GLY A 718 -2.03 -7.23 -33.17
CA GLY A 718 -1.54 -6.18 -32.29
C GLY A 718 -0.17 -5.64 -32.70
N LEU A 719 0.54 -5.04 -31.74
CA LEU A 719 1.82 -4.37 -31.98
C LEU A 719 3.05 -5.27 -31.86
N ASN A 720 2.90 -6.58 -31.65
CA ASN A 720 3.99 -7.54 -31.51
C ASN A 720 4.99 -7.23 -30.37
N ILE A 721 4.60 -6.44 -29.36
CA ILE A 721 5.44 -6.14 -28.19
C ILE A 721 5.17 -7.20 -27.12
N PRO A 722 6.08 -8.14 -26.87
CA PRO A 722 5.82 -9.15 -25.87
C PRO A 722 5.91 -8.53 -24.47
N LEU A 723 4.77 -8.39 -23.78
CA LEU A 723 4.72 -7.81 -22.44
C LEU A 723 4.96 -8.87 -21.35
N ASP A 724 5.79 -8.57 -20.37
CA ASP A 724 6.15 -9.49 -19.28
C ASP A 724 5.15 -9.45 -18.11
N LEU A 725 4.66 -8.25 -17.80
CA LEU A 725 3.65 -8.04 -16.78
C LEU A 725 2.94 -6.70 -17.03
N ALA A 726 1.81 -6.53 -16.33
CA ALA A 726 1.13 -5.26 -16.20
C ALA A 726 0.95 -4.87 -14.73
N PHE A 727 0.92 -3.56 -14.44
CA PHE A 727 0.77 -3.05 -13.09
C PHE A 727 -0.07 -1.77 -13.06
N ALA A 728 -1.14 -1.81 -12.26
CA ALA A 728 -2.02 -0.69 -11.99
C ALA A 728 -1.80 -0.16 -10.57
N PHE A 729 -1.48 1.13 -10.43
CA PHE A 729 -1.31 1.79 -9.14
C PHE A 729 -2.50 2.69 -8.82
N HIS A 730 -3.28 2.29 -7.82
CA HIS A 730 -4.38 3.06 -7.22
C HIS A 730 -4.12 3.35 -5.74
N THR A 731 -4.93 4.22 -5.15
CA THR A 731 -5.09 4.35 -3.69
C THR A 731 -6.55 4.15 -3.31
N ASP A 732 -6.79 3.74 -2.08
CA ASP A 732 -8.15 3.49 -1.57
C ASP A 732 -8.84 4.80 -1.17
N ALA A 733 -10.15 4.73 -0.94
CA ALA A 733 -11.01 5.80 -0.47
C ALA A 733 -11.57 5.54 0.95
N GLY A 734 -10.97 4.62 1.73
CA GLY A 734 -11.40 4.32 3.09
C GLY A 734 -11.12 5.46 4.08
N THR A 735 -12.09 5.86 4.89
CA THR A 735 -11.91 6.91 5.91
C THR A 735 -11.89 6.31 7.31
N PHE A 736 -10.96 6.75 8.15
CA PHE A 736 -10.93 6.40 9.57
C PHE A 736 -10.85 7.66 10.43
N TRP A 737 -11.49 7.58 11.60
CA TRP A 737 -11.35 8.62 12.61
C TRP A 737 -9.98 8.53 13.28
N GLY A 738 -9.47 9.68 13.70
CA GLY A 738 -8.19 9.74 14.40
C GLY A 738 -6.99 9.55 13.49
N ASP A 739 -6.05 8.79 14.04
CA ASP A 739 -4.76 8.44 13.46
C ASP A 739 -4.73 6.91 13.23
N THR A 740 -5.71 6.36 12.52
CA THR A 740 -5.64 4.94 12.10
C THR A 740 -5.09 4.85 10.68
N ILE A 741 -4.16 3.93 10.44
CA ILE A 741 -3.58 3.67 9.12
C ILE A 741 -4.47 2.67 8.38
N VAL A 742 -4.79 2.94 7.12
CA VAL A 742 -5.54 1.97 6.28
C VAL A 742 -4.60 0.87 5.80
N GLY A 743 -3.47 1.27 5.24
CA GLY A 743 -2.42 0.38 4.75
C GLY A 743 -2.72 -0.27 3.40
N THR A 744 -1.96 -1.32 3.08
CA THR A 744 -1.74 -1.78 1.70
C THR A 744 -2.55 -3.01 1.32
N LEU A 745 -3.30 -2.94 0.21
CA LEU A 745 -4.08 -4.02 -0.38
C LEU A 745 -3.57 -4.34 -1.79
N GLY A 746 -3.47 -5.62 -2.10
CA GLY A 746 -3.16 -6.10 -3.45
C GLY A 746 -4.35 -6.83 -4.04
N ILE A 747 -4.66 -6.55 -5.31
CA ILE A 747 -5.75 -7.17 -6.06
C ILE A 747 -5.16 -7.90 -7.27
N TYR A 748 -5.64 -9.12 -7.48
CA TYR A 748 -5.30 -9.99 -8.62
C TYR A 748 -6.54 -10.77 -9.03
N MET A 749 -6.49 -11.46 -10.18
CA MET A 749 -7.60 -12.31 -10.64
C MET A 749 -7.08 -13.61 -11.25
N THR A 750 -7.38 -14.75 -10.60
CA THR A 750 -7.01 -16.08 -11.12
C THR A 750 -8.14 -16.77 -11.86
N GLN A 751 -9.41 -16.56 -11.49
CA GLN A 751 -10.51 -17.43 -11.94
C GLN A 751 -11.04 -17.14 -13.36
N PHE A 752 -10.51 -16.13 -14.04
CA PHE A 752 -10.91 -15.80 -15.42
C PHE A 752 -10.31 -16.78 -16.43
N ASN A 753 -11.02 -17.06 -17.53
CA ASN A 753 -10.60 -17.97 -18.61
C ASN A 753 -10.08 -19.33 -18.09
N ASN A 754 -10.86 -19.97 -17.22
CA ASN A 754 -10.52 -21.26 -16.59
C ASN A 754 -9.18 -21.29 -15.85
N GLY A 755 -8.71 -20.17 -15.30
CA GLY A 755 -7.44 -20.14 -14.59
C GLY A 755 -6.23 -19.83 -15.44
N LEU A 756 -6.39 -19.56 -16.74
CA LEU A 756 -5.30 -19.51 -17.71
C LEU A 756 -5.22 -18.15 -18.45
N PHE A 757 -4.01 -17.79 -18.82
CA PHE A 757 -3.75 -16.82 -19.89
C PHE A 757 -3.91 -17.52 -21.26
N GLU A 758 -4.07 -16.75 -22.34
CA GLU A 758 -4.22 -17.29 -23.70
C GLU A 758 -3.04 -18.16 -24.17
N ASN A 759 -1.85 -17.98 -23.61
CA ASN A 759 -0.68 -18.84 -23.87
C ASN A 759 -0.71 -20.18 -23.11
N GLY A 760 -1.79 -20.47 -22.37
CA GLY A 760 -1.99 -21.70 -21.59
C GLY A 760 -1.29 -21.71 -20.23
N LYS A 761 -0.66 -20.61 -19.81
CA LYS A 761 -0.03 -20.49 -18.49
C LYS A 761 -1.03 -20.06 -17.43
N SER A 762 -0.74 -20.43 -16.19
CA SER A 762 -1.62 -20.21 -15.05
C SER A 762 -1.64 -18.74 -14.61
N ARG A 763 -2.85 -18.20 -14.41
CA ARG A 763 -3.08 -16.85 -13.85
C ARG A 763 -2.65 -16.73 -12.40
N TRP A 764 -2.33 -17.83 -11.72
CA TRP A 764 -1.72 -17.80 -10.38
C TRP A 764 -0.36 -17.08 -10.37
N ALA A 765 0.29 -16.90 -11.53
CA ALA A 765 1.44 -16.01 -11.65
C ALA A 765 1.13 -14.57 -11.22
N SER A 766 -0.10 -14.08 -11.42
CA SER A 766 -0.54 -12.77 -10.93
C SER A 766 -0.55 -12.68 -9.41
N ARG A 767 -0.91 -13.77 -8.71
CA ARG A 767 -0.82 -13.82 -7.25
C ARG A 767 0.62 -13.77 -6.77
N ASP A 768 1.51 -14.53 -7.42
CA ASP A 768 2.93 -14.54 -7.09
C ASP A 768 3.54 -13.13 -7.25
N LEU A 769 3.18 -12.40 -8.31
CA LEU A 769 3.55 -10.99 -8.52
C LEU A 769 3.02 -10.11 -7.38
N SER A 770 1.72 -10.19 -7.08
CA SER A 770 1.10 -9.34 -6.06
C SER A 770 1.66 -9.58 -4.66
N GLU A 771 1.92 -10.83 -4.30
CA GLU A 771 2.52 -11.19 -3.01
C GLU A 771 3.94 -10.63 -2.85
N LEU A 772 4.77 -10.72 -3.90
CA LEU A 772 6.14 -10.19 -3.87
C LEU A 772 6.17 -8.67 -3.77
N ILE A 773 5.31 -7.96 -4.50
CA ILE A 773 5.21 -6.50 -4.42
C ILE A 773 4.70 -6.07 -3.04
N MET A 774 3.63 -6.70 -2.53
CA MET A 774 3.09 -6.36 -1.23
C MET A 774 4.10 -6.60 -0.10
N GLU A 775 4.84 -7.71 -0.14
CA GLU A 775 5.90 -7.99 0.84
C GLU A 775 6.89 -6.83 0.93
N GLU A 776 7.51 -6.46 -0.19
CA GLU A 776 8.50 -5.38 -0.22
C GLU A 776 7.94 -4.06 0.29
N ILE A 777 6.73 -3.68 -0.15
CA ILE A 777 6.10 -2.42 0.28
C ILE A 777 5.90 -2.42 1.79
N THR A 778 5.28 -3.48 2.33
CA THR A 778 4.94 -3.50 3.75
C THR A 778 6.19 -3.59 4.63
N SER A 779 7.19 -4.40 4.26
CA SER A 779 8.44 -4.50 5.01
C SER A 779 9.24 -3.20 5.01
N ASP A 780 9.30 -2.49 3.89
CA ASP A 780 10.04 -1.23 3.82
C ASP A 780 9.31 -0.10 4.56
N ILE A 781 7.98 0.03 4.41
CA ILE A 781 7.24 1.07 5.14
C ILE A 781 7.32 0.85 6.66
N ILE A 782 7.14 -0.38 7.13
CA ILE A 782 7.22 -0.72 8.56
C ILE A 782 8.58 -0.33 9.14
N ARG A 783 9.65 -0.54 8.37
CA ARG A 783 11.01 -0.22 8.81
C ARG A 783 11.30 1.27 8.77
N GLU A 784 10.96 1.94 7.68
CA GLU A 784 11.45 3.30 7.37
C GLU A 784 10.49 4.41 7.81
N PHE A 785 9.22 4.11 8.09
CA PHE A 785 8.20 5.13 8.35
C PHE A 785 7.22 4.82 9.47
N GLU A 786 6.51 3.69 9.41
CA GLU A 786 5.35 3.43 10.26
C GLU A 786 5.33 1.97 10.73
N PRO A 787 5.87 1.66 11.93
CA PRO A 787 5.94 0.30 12.44
C PRO A 787 4.59 -0.42 12.54
N GLU A 788 3.48 0.33 12.63
CA GLU A 788 2.11 -0.21 12.66
C GLU A 788 1.43 -0.21 11.27
N TRP A 789 2.21 -0.09 10.18
CA TRP A 789 1.65 -0.07 8.83
C TRP A 789 0.90 -1.35 8.52
N THR A 790 -0.38 -1.22 8.18
CA THR A 790 -1.27 -2.37 8.03
C THR A 790 -1.04 -3.06 6.69
N ARG A 791 -0.64 -4.34 6.72
CA ARG A 791 -0.79 -5.24 5.56
C ARG A 791 -2.25 -5.68 5.46
N ARG A 792 -2.97 -5.18 4.46
CA ARG A 792 -4.36 -5.57 4.18
C ARG A 792 -4.42 -6.90 3.41
N HIS A 793 -5.54 -7.15 2.76
CA HIS A 793 -5.80 -8.41 2.06
C HIS A 793 -5.04 -8.54 0.73
N LEU A 794 -4.88 -9.79 0.30
CA LEU A 794 -4.48 -10.13 -1.06
C LEU A 794 -5.72 -10.66 -1.81
N TRP A 795 -6.48 -9.76 -2.44
CA TRP A 795 -7.80 -10.04 -3.01
C TRP A 795 -7.75 -10.70 -4.38
N ASN A 796 -8.39 -11.87 -4.50
CA ASN A 796 -8.76 -12.47 -5.78
C ASN A 796 -10.13 -11.90 -6.21
N ARG A 797 -10.12 -10.85 -7.04
CA ARG A 797 -11.33 -10.09 -7.42
C ARG A 797 -11.31 -9.68 -8.89
N SER A 798 -12.50 -9.66 -9.48
CA SER A 798 -12.76 -9.48 -10.92
C SER A 798 -12.73 -8.01 -11.38
N TYR A 799 -11.69 -7.26 -11.00
CA TYR A 799 -11.49 -5.88 -11.44
C TYR A 799 -10.99 -5.90 -12.89
N ALA A 800 -11.51 -5.01 -13.76
CA ALA A 800 -11.16 -5.00 -15.18
C ALA A 800 -9.64 -4.96 -15.42
N GLU A 801 -8.93 -4.10 -14.69
CA GLU A 801 -7.47 -3.93 -14.77
C GLU A 801 -6.68 -5.16 -14.32
N ALA A 802 -7.22 -6.00 -13.44
CA ALA A 802 -6.60 -7.27 -13.02
C ALA A 802 -7.05 -8.48 -13.87
N ARG A 803 -8.27 -8.41 -14.43
CA ARG A 803 -8.94 -9.49 -15.15
C ARG A 803 -8.61 -9.54 -16.64
N VAL A 804 -8.60 -8.39 -17.31
CA VAL A 804 -8.57 -8.32 -18.79
C VAL A 804 -7.18 -8.59 -19.39
N PRO A 805 -6.06 -8.12 -18.79
CA PRO A 805 -4.73 -8.44 -19.31
C PRO A 805 -4.48 -9.95 -19.43
N ASN A 806 -3.85 -10.35 -20.55
CA ASN A 806 -3.39 -11.71 -20.81
C ASN A 806 -1.93 -11.95 -20.38
N VAL A 807 -1.47 -11.18 -19.39
CA VAL A 807 -0.16 -11.26 -18.75
C VAL A 807 -0.33 -11.20 -17.23
N PRO A 808 0.66 -11.66 -16.44
CA PRO A 808 0.66 -11.48 -14.99
C PRO A 808 0.42 -10.02 -14.63
N THR A 809 -0.59 -9.78 -13.80
CA THR A 809 -1.05 -8.42 -13.51
C THR A 809 -1.46 -8.26 -12.05
N MET A 810 -1.11 -7.11 -11.48
CA MET A 810 -1.54 -6.66 -10.17
C MET A 810 -2.21 -5.29 -10.28
N LEU A 811 -3.27 -5.09 -9.50
CA LEU A 811 -3.73 -3.77 -9.09
C LEU A 811 -3.36 -3.55 -7.62
N LEU A 812 -2.71 -2.43 -7.32
CA LEU A 812 -2.31 -2.02 -5.97
C LEU A 812 -3.27 -0.94 -5.46
N GLU A 813 -3.74 -1.07 -4.22
CA GLU A 813 -4.32 0.02 -3.43
C GLU A 813 -3.43 0.25 -2.20
N LEU A 814 -2.51 1.21 -2.30
CA LEU A 814 -1.40 1.38 -1.35
C LEU A 814 -1.83 1.80 0.07
N LEU A 815 -2.65 2.85 0.14
CA LEU A 815 -3.13 3.55 1.33
C LEU A 815 -4.43 4.27 0.96
N SER A 816 -5.10 4.95 1.89
CA SER A 816 -6.28 5.76 1.53
C SER A 816 -5.95 7.23 1.29
N HIS A 817 -6.27 7.76 0.12
CA HIS A 817 -6.12 9.19 -0.17
C HIS A 817 -7.15 10.06 0.55
N GLN A 818 -8.22 9.47 1.08
CA GLN A 818 -9.25 10.15 1.88
C GLN A 818 -8.96 10.09 3.39
N ASN A 819 -7.84 9.47 3.80
CA ASN A 819 -7.47 9.33 5.20
C ASN A 819 -6.31 10.25 5.56
N PHE A 820 -6.56 11.24 6.43
CA PHE A 820 -5.55 12.22 6.85
C PHE A 820 -4.27 11.56 7.36
N ALA A 821 -4.39 10.53 8.20
CA ALA A 821 -3.28 9.79 8.75
C ALA A 821 -2.34 9.20 7.68
N ASP A 822 -2.91 8.61 6.63
CA ASP A 822 -2.13 8.04 5.53
C ASP A 822 -1.49 9.16 4.70
N MET A 823 -2.20 10.25 4.42
CA MET A 823 -1.70 11.34 3.59
C MET A 823 -0.55 12.13 4.23
N ARG A 824 -0.39 12.07 5.56
CA ARG A 824 0.82 12.61 6.23
C ARG A 824 2.10 11.89 5.81
N TYR A 825 2.00 10.61 5.44
CA TYR A 825 3.09 9.87 4.81
C TYR A 825 3.07 10.06 3.30
N GLY A 826 1.87 9.94 2.70
CA GLY A 826 1.68 9.94 1.25
C GLY A 826 2.21 11.16 0.52
N LEU A 827 2.10 12.35 1.12
CA LEU A 827 2.59 13.60 0.52
C LEU A 827 4.12 13.76 0.62
N ASP A 828 4.80 12.95 1.43
CA ASP A 828 6.25 13.01 1.58
C ASP A 828 6.96 12.40 0.36
N PRO A 829 7.83 13.15 -0.36
CA PRO A 829 8.56 12.61 -1.51
C PRO A 829 9.47 11.41 -1.16
N THR A 830 10.00 11.35 0.07
CA THR A 830 10.87 10.25 0.51
C THR A 830 10.06 8.96 0.71
N PHE A 831 8.82 9.05 1.19
CA PHE A 831 7.89 7.92 1.26
C PHE A 831 7.56 7.40 -0.15
N ARG A 832 7.26 8.33 -1.08
CA ARG A 832 6.98 7.99 -2.49
C ARG A 832 8.16 7.29 -3.17
N PHE A 833 9.38 7.73 -2.89
CA PHE A 833 10.60 7.09 -3.39
C PHE A 833 10.75 5.66 -2.84
N VAL A 834 10.60 5.45 -1.52
CA VAL A 834 10.74 4.14 -0.89
C VAL A 834 9.68 3.17 -1.41
N VAL A 835 8.41 3.56 -1.47
CA VAL A 835 7.34 2.71 -2.01
C VAL A 835 7.61 2.32 -3.47
N SER A 836 8.02 3.28 -4.30
CA SER A 836 8.35 3.01 -5.70
C SER A 836 9.53 2.04 -5.83
N ARG A 837 10.54 2.16 -4.95
CA ARG A 837 11.65 1.22 -4.87
C ARG A 837 11.18 -0.18 -4.46
N SER A 838 10.27 -0.29 -3.49
CA SER A 838 9.69 -1.56 -3.07
C SER A 838 8.93 -2.27 -4.19
N ILE A 839 8.13 -1.52 -4.96
CA ILE A 839 7.43 -2.04 -6.15
C ILE A 839 8.44 -2.59 -7.17
N TYR A 840 9.47 -1.81 -7.49
CA TYR A 840 10.57 -2.24 -8.38
C TYR A 840 11.22 -3.55 -7.90
N LYS A 841 11.57 -3.65 -6.61
CA LYS A 841 12.17 -4.86 -6.03
C LYS A 841 11.27 -6.08 -6.20
N GLY A 842 9.97 -5.94 -5.92
CA GLY A 842 8.99 -7.01 -6.08
C GLY A 842 8.86 -7.46 -7.53
N MET A 843 8.78 -6.52 -8.47
CA MET A 843 8.74 -6.80 -9.92
C MET A 843 10.00 -7.52 -10.40
N LEU A 844 11.18 -7.07 -9.99
CA LEU A 844 12.44 -7.69 -10.38
C LEU A 844 12.57 -9.12 -9.83
N LYS A 845 12.24 -9.35 -8.55
CA LYS A 845 12.25 -10.69 -7.94
C LYS A 845 11.26 -11.63 -8.65
N PHE A 846 10.08 -11.12 -9.00
CA PHE A 846 9.10 -11.88 -9.79
C PHE A 846 9.66 -12.27 -11.16
N LEU A 847 10.14 -11.29 -11.94
CA LEU A 847 10.64 -11.55 -13.30
C LEU A 847 11.90 -12.43 -13.30
N ALA A 848 12.82 -12.23 -12.36
CA ALA A 848 13.97 -13.09 -12.20
C ALA A 848 13.56 -14.57 -11.98
N THR A 849 12.50 -14.80 -11.20
CA THR A 849 11.90 -16.13 -11.01
C THR A 849 11.29 -16.67 -12.30
N GLN A 850 10.50 -15.84 -13.02
CA GLN A 850 9.87 -16.24 -14.29
C GLN A 850 10.90 -16.74 -15.30
N TYR A 851 12.03 -16.04 -15.39
CA TYR A 851 13.11 -16.28 -16.34
C TYR A 851 14.20 -17.23 -15.83
N ASN A 852 14.10 -17.70 -14.58
CA ASN A 852 15.13 -18.49 -13.91
C ASN A 852 16.54 -17.87 -14.06
N ARG A 853 16.64 -16.57 -13.76
CA ARG A 853 17.90 -15.81 -13.80
C ARG A 853 18.21 -15.19 -12.44
N PRO A 854 19.49 -14.99 -12.09
CA PRO A 854 19.85 -14.23 -10.90
C PRO A 854 19.37 -12.78 -11.03
N TYR A 855 19.13 -12.13 -9.89
CA TYR A 855 18.80 -10.71 -9.82
C TYR A 855 19.79 -9.94 -8.97
N VAL A 856 19.91 -8.63 -9.25
CA VAL A 856 20.64 -7.66 -8.46
C VAL A 856 19.80 -6.39 -8.38
N ILE A 857 19.62 -5.82 -7.18
CA ILE A 857 18.91 -4.55 -6.99
C ILE A 857 19.82 -3.39 -7.41
N GLN A 858 19.27 -2.34 -8.05
CA GLN A 858 20.05 -1.16 -8.41
C GLN A 858 20.59 -0.41 -7.17
N PRO A 859 21.76 0.25 -7.27
CA PRO A 859 22.32 1.01 -6.15
C PRO A 859 21.47 2.22 -5.74
N LEU A 860 21.77 2.75 -4.55
CA LEU A 860 21.29 4.06 -4.11
C LEU A 860 22.22 5.18 -4.62
N PRO A 861 21.75 6.44 -4.71
CA PRO A 861 22.59 7.58 -5.05
C PRO A 861 23.83 7.65 -4.15
N VAL A 862 24.96 8.10 -4.69
CA VAL A 862 26.19 8.27 -3.91
C VAL A 862 26.03 9.36 -2.85
N LYS A 863 26.82 9.28 -1.80
CA LYS A 863 26.88 10.27 -0.71
C LYS A 863 28.28 10.87 -0.60
N ASP A 864 28.43 11.90 0.23
CA ASP A 864 29.71 12.57 0.50
C ASP A 864 30.41 13.05 -0.78
N PHE A 865 29.62 13.51 -1.76
CA PHE A 865 30.15 13.98 -3.03
C PHE A 865 30.88 15.30 -2.81
N HIS A 866 32.11 15.41 -3.30
CA HIS A 866 32.94 16.61 -3.20
C HIS A 866 33.90 16.72 -4.37
N ALA A 867 34.39 17.94 -4.59
CA ALA A 867 35.37 18.25 -5.61
C ALA A 867 36.60 18.97 -5.01
N HIS A 868 37.77 18.81 -5.63
CA HIS A 868 38.98 19.58 -5.30
C HIS A 868 39.78 19.93 -6.58
N PHE A 869 40.42 21.10 -6.61
CA PHE A 869 41.39 21.41 -7.67
C PHE A 869 42.70 20.66 -7.43
N LEU A 870 43.21 20.00 -8.48
CA LEU A 870 44.58 19.46 -8.50
C LEU A 870 45.57 20.45 -9.10
N SER A 871 45.07 21.35 -9.95
CA SER A 871 45.79 22.43 -10.60
C SER A 871 44.77 23.37 -11.26
N ASP A 872 45.25 24.45 -11.87
CA ASP A 872 44.41 25.41 -12.60
C ASP A 872 43.55 24.85 -13.74
N THR A 873 43.81 23.63 -14.21
CA THR A 873 43.10 23.02 -15.35
C THR A 873 42.62 21.61 -15.06
N LYS A 874 42.72 21.15 -13.81
CA LYS A 874 42.33 19.79 -13.41
C LYS A 874 41.60 19.79 -12.08
N VAL A 875 40.50 19.05 -12.05
CA VAL A 875 39.69 18.81 -10.85
C VAL A 875 39.64 17.31 -10.57
N VAL A 876 39.57 16.96 -9.29
CA VAL A 876 39.23 15.62 -8.83
C VAL A 876 37.85 15.68 -8.17
N LEU A 877 37.03 14.71 -8.54
CA LEU A 877 35.72 14.43 -7.97
C LEU A 877 35.86 13.18 -7.10
N SER A 878 35.20 13.14 -5.94
CA SER A 878 35.26 12.01 -5.01
C SER A 878 33.91 11.85 -4.29
N TRP A 879 33.53 10.62 -3.96
CA TRP A 879 32.24 10.29 -3.34
C TRP A 879 32.33 8.96 -2.57
N LEU A 880 31.24 8.54 -1.95
CA LEU A 880 31.09 7.21 -1.35
C LEU A 880 29.81 6.51 -1.81
N PRO A 881 29.81 5.16 -1.89
CA PRO A 881 28.59 4.42 -2.07
C PRO A 881 27.63 4.60 -0.88
N THR A 882 26.34 4.56 -1.15
CA THR A 882 25.30 4.50 -0.12
C THR A 882 24.87 3.05 0.05
N GLU A 883 24.97 2.54 1.28
CA GLU A 883 24.54 1.19 1.62
C GLU A 883 23.01 1.11 1.67
N ASP A 884 22.45 0.03 1.12
CA ASP A 884 21.04 -0.33 1.30
C ASP A 884 20.98 -1.38 2.42
N PRO A 885 20.43 -1.05 3.60
CA PRO A 885 20.50 -1.91 4.78
C PRO A 885 19.77 -3.24 4.62
N VAL A 886 18.86 -3.35 3.64
CA VAL A 886 18.05 -4.56 3.42
C VAL A 886 18.28 -5.22 2.07
N GLU A 887 19.02 -4.59 1.16
CA GLU A 887 19.38 -5.15 -0.14
C GLU A 887 20.87 -5.09 -0.37
N THR A 888 21.59 -6.05 0.22
CA THR A 888 23.06 -6.17 0.10
C THR A 888 23.53 -6.32 -1.36
N SER A 889 22.66 -6.76 -2.28
CA SER A 889 22.97 -6.80 -3.71
C SER A 889 23.10 -5.42 -4.35
N ALA A 890 22.58 -4.36 -3.73
CA ALA A 890 22.58 -2.99 -4.24
C ALA A 890 23.96 -2.30 -4.19
N THR A 891 25.03 -3.00 -3.85
CA THR A 891 26.39 -2.45 -3.87
C THR A 891 26.81 -2.06 -5.30
N PRO A 892 27.34 -0.85 -5.52
CA PRO A 892 27.84 -0.44 -6.84
C PRO A 892 29.15 -1.12 -7.20
N THR A 893 29.33 -1.39 -8.50
CA THR A 893 30.56 -1.93 -9.09
C THR A 893 31.31 -0.89 -9.92
N GLN A 894 30.62 0.16 -10.38
CA GLN A 894 31.17 1.29 -11.12
C GLN A 894 30.25 2.51 -11.00
N TYR A 895 30.68 3.63 -11.57
CA TYR A 895 29.96 4.90 -11.56
C TYR A 895 29.99 5.55 -12.94
N ILE A 896 29.00 6.40 -13.22
CA ILE A 896 28.96 7.27 -14.40
C ILE A 896 29.05 8.72 -13.94
N VAL A 897 29.99 9.48 -14.51
CA VAL A 897 30.17 10.91 -14.24
C VAL A 897 29.51 11.73 -15.34
N TYR A 898 28.39 12.34 -14.95
CA TYR A 898 27.64 13.43 -15.56
C TYR A 898 28.47 14.70 -15.76
N THR A 899 28.66 15.26 -16.96
CA THR A 899 29.22 16.62 -17.09
C THR A 899 28.32 17.54 -17.90
N ARG A 900 28.12 18.78 -17.42
CA ARG A 900 27.62 19.90 -18.22
C ARG A 900 28.52 21.12 -18.04
N VAL A 901 28.52 22.02 -19.01
CA VAL A 901 29.34 23.25 -19.01
C VAL A 901 28.42 24.45 -19.18
N ASN A 902 28.62 25.51 -18.39
CA ASN A 902 27.93 26.79 -18.49
C ASN A 902 26.38 26.71 -18.52
N GLY A 903 25.79 25.73 -17.79
CA GLY A 903 24.33 25.59 -17.68
C GLY A 903 23.62 24.98 -18.90
N GLU A 904 24.39 24.38 -19.82
CA GLU A 904 23.90 23.57 -20.94
C GLU A 904 23.29 22.23 -20.47
N GLY A 905 22.95 21.33 -21.40
CA GLY A 905 22.54 19.97 -21.07
C GLY A 905 23.71 19.08 -20.60
N PHE A 906 23.40 18.07 -19.77
CA PHE A 906 24.36 17.02 -19.43
C PHE A 906 24.67 16.12 -20.63
N ASP A 907 25.93 15.72 -20.74
CA ASP A 907 26.41 14.75 -21.74
C ASP A 907 25.90 13.31 -21.47
N ASN A 908 26.44 12.32 -22.19
CA ASN A 908 26.10 10.90 -21.97
C ASN A 908 26.84 10.27 -20.78
N GLY A 909 27.74 11.02 -20.14
CA GLY A 909 28.57 10.56 -19.04
C GLY A 909 29.78 9.71 -19.43
N VAL A 910 30.68 9.55 -18.47
CA VAL A 910 31.92 8.76 -18.59
C VAL A 910 32.05 7.79 -17.42
N ILE A 911 32.47 6.56 -17.68
CA ILE A 911 32.65 5.54 -16.63
C ILE A 911 33.82 5.88 -15.71
N ALA A 912 33.57 5.81 -14.40
CA ALA A 912 34.56 5.79 -13.35
C ALA A 912 34.51 4.44 -12.61
N LYS A 913 35.66 3.74 -12.54
CA LYS A 913 35.78 2.42 -11.88
C LYS A 913 36.10 2.49 -10.39
N SER A 914 36.28 3.70 -9.88
CA SER A 914 36.61 3.99 -8.49
C SER A 914 35.70 5.10 -7.98
N ASN A 915 35.70 5.30 -6.66
CA ASN A 915 34.95 6.36 -5.99
C ASN A 915 35.55 7.77 -6.17
N SER A 916 36.33 7.94 -7.23
CA SER A 916 36.98 9.19 -7.59
C SER A 916 37.21 9.25 -9.10
N PHE A 917 37.11 10.45 -9.66
CA PHE A 917 37.29 10.72 -11.08
C PHE A 917 38.05 12.02 -11.28
N LYS A 918 39.05 11.99 -12.16
CA LYS A 918 39.88 13.16 -12.49
C LYS A 918 39.52 13.63 -13.89
N THR A 919 39.25 14.93 -14.04
CA THR A 919 38.93 15.52 -15.35
C THR A 919 39.59 16.88 -15.53
N SER A 920 39.65 17.33 -16.78
CA SER A 920 40.18 18.63 -17.15
C SER A 920 39.07 19.66 -17.29
N ILE A 921 39.40 20.89 -16.90
CA ILE A 921 38.52 22.05 -16.99
C ILE A 921 39.25 23.20 -17.69
N ARG A 922 38.48 24.16 -18.22
CA ARG A 922 38.99 25.42 -18.76
C ARG A 922 38.70 26.55 -17.77
N LYS A 923 39.64 27.49 -17.65
CA LYS A 923 39.41 28.70 -16.86
C LYS A 923 38.25 29.51 -17.45
N GLY A 924 37.47 30.15 -16.57
CA GLY A 924 36.30 30.97 -16.93
C GLY A 924 35.01 30.17 -17.22
N ASP A 925 35.12 28.89 -17.55
CA ASP A 925 33.96 28.00 -17.74
C ASP A 925 33.55 27.40 -16.39
N ILE A 926 32.23 27.33 -16.15
CA ILE A 926 31.66 26.60 -15.01
C ILE A 926 31.32 25.18 -15.43
N TYR A 927 31.90 24.20 -14.73
CA TYR A 927 31.60 22.78 -14.93
C TYR A 927 30.70 22.30 -13.80
N SER A 928 29.61 21.62 -14.13
CA SER A 928 28.75 20.94 -13.15
C SER A 928 28.76 19.44 -13.38
N PHE A 929 28.76 18.69 -12.27
CA PHE A 929 28.88 17.24 -12.27
C PHE A 929 27.78 16.58 -11.45
N LYS A 930 27.35 15.40 -11.90
CA LYS A 930 26.50 14.48 -11.11
C LYS A 930 26.99 13.06 -11.27
N ILE A 931 26.84 12.26 -10.24
CA ILE A 931 27.33 10.88 -10.20
C ILE A 931 26.13 9.93 -10.15
N VAL A 932 26.19 8.88 -10.95
CA VAL A 932 25.24 7.76 -10.91
C VAL A 932 26.00 6.49 -10.60
N ALA A 933 25.55 5.76 -9.58
CA ALA A 933 26.10 4.48 -9.19
C ALA A 933 25.50 3.35 -10.06
N VAL A 934 26.32 2.35 -10.40
CA VAL A 934 25.94 1.29 -11.34
C VAL A 934 26.38 -0.08 -10.81
N ASN A 935 25.54 -1.09 -10.99
CA ASN A 935 25.88 -2.50 -10.82
C ASN A 935 25.19 -3.36 -11.90
N ASP A 936 25.31 -4.69 -11.81
CA ASP A 936 24.67 -5.64 -12.75
C ASP A 936 23.14 -5.56 -12.79
N GLY A 937 22.52 -4.91 -11.80
CA GLY A 937 21.08 -4.70 -11.67
C GLY A 937 20.56 -3.45 -12.36
N GLY A 938 21.40 -2.42 -12.52
CA GLY A 938 21.00 -1.15 -13.11
C GLY A 938 21.74 0.06 -12.54
N LYS A 939 21.10 1.23 -12.66
CA LYS A 939 21.63 2.54 -12.29
C LYS A 939 20.85 3.18 -11.15
N SER A 940 21.54 3.90 -10.25
CA SER A 940 20.89 4.69 -9.21
C SER A 940 20.22 5.95 -9.78
N PHE A 941 19.43 6.63 -8.94
CA PHE A 941 19.14 8.05 -9.14
C PHE A 941 20.44 8.87 -9.04
N PRO A 942 20.52 10.06 -9.66
CA PRO A 942 21.72 10.89 -9.60
C PRO A 942 21.97 11.42 -8.18
N SER A 943 23.23 11.70 -7.88
CA SER A 943 23.63 12.52 -6.74
C SER A 943 23.09 13.96 -6.86
N GLU A 944 23.30 14.76 -5.80
CA GLU A 944 23.33 16.21 -5.94
C GLU A 944 24.34 16.68 -7.00
N ILE A 945 24.17 17.91 -7.48
CA ILE A 945 24.99 18.49 -8.53
C ILE A 945 26.00 19.44 -7.91
N LEU A 946 27.28 19.15 -8.13
CA LEU A 946 28.38 20.00 -7.71
C LEU A 946 28.94 20.78 -8.89
N SER A 947 29.34 22.02 -8.66
CA SER A 947 29.89 22.91 -9.66
C SER A 947 31.27 23.44 -9.26
N VAL A 948 32.13 23.67 -10.26
CA VAL A 948 33.46 24.24 -10.08
C VAL A 948 33.74 25.29 -11.15
N CYS A 949 34.50 26.31 -10.78
CA CYS A 949 35.03 27.29 -11.73
C CYS A 949 36.41 27.76 -11.28
N ARG A 950 37.35 27.79 -12.22
CA ARG A 950 38.65 28.43 -12.03
C ARG A 950 38.62 29.78 -12.74
N SER A 951 38.60 30.88 -11.99
CA SER A 951 38.57 32.24 -12.55
C SER A 951 39.89 32.58 -13.27
N HIS A 952 39.83 33.52 -14.22
CA HIS A 952 41.01 34.06 -14.91
C HIS A 952 41.84 35.00 -14.01
N ASN A 953 41.15 35.79 -13.19
CA ASN A 953 41.74 36.78 -12.28
C ASN A 953 41.48 36.29 -10.86
N THR A 954 42.41 35.56 -10.28
CA THR A 954 42.14 34.83 -9.02
C THR A 954 42.26 35.76 -7.82
N LEU A 955 41.10 36.25 -7.35
CA LEU A 955 40.89 36.41 -5.91
C LEU A 955 40.98 35.04 -5.21
N ASP A 956 40.73 34.98 -3.91
CA ASP A 956 40.78 33.74 -3.13
C ASP A 956 39.79 32.67 -3.65
N GLU A 957 39.93 31.45 -3.13
CA GLU A 957 39.07 30.32 -3.46
C GLU A 957 37.90 30.21 -2.46
N VAL A 958 36.70 30.05 -2.99
CA VAL A 958 35.45 29.90 -2.21
C VAL A 958 35.02 28.43 -2.21
N LEU A 959 34.69 27.91 -1.03
CA LEU A 959 33.98 26.64 -0.91
C LEU A 959 32.48 26.88 -0.81
N ILE A 960 31.71 26.33 -1.75
CA ILE A 960 30.25 26.34 -1.72
C ILE A 960 29.77 24.99 -1.17
N VAL A 961 29.18 24.99 0.02
CA VAL A 961 28.64 23.80 0.66
C VAL A 961 27.14 23.72 0.43
N ASN A 962 26.69 22.65 -0.21
CA ASN A 962 25.27 22.38 -0.35
C ASN A 962 24.74 21.66 0.91
N GLY A 963 24.14 22.43 1.82
CA GLY A 963 23.44 21.92 3.00
C GLY A 963 21.94 21.68 2.79
N PHE A 964 21.38 22.13 1.66
CA PHE A 964 19.95 22.00 1.38
C PHE A 964 19.61 20.65 0.76
N THR A 965 19.34 19.68 1.63
CA THR A 965 19.01 18.29 1.24
C THR A 965 17.55 17.91 1.56
N ARG A 966 16.85 18.77 2.32
CA ARG A 966 15.48 18.50 2.78
C ARG A 966 14.52 18.25 1.62
N LEU A 967 13.81 17.13 1.75
CA LEU A 967 12.56 16.79 1.08
C LEU A 967 11.54 16.50 2.18
N SER A 968 10.32 17.02 2.07
CA SER A 968 9.31 16.80 3.10
C SER A 968 7.88 17.01 2.60
N ALA A 969 6.94 16.36 3.27
CA ALA A 969 5.52 16.70 3.20
C ALA A 969 5.24 18.14 3.68
N PRO A 970 4.07 18.73 3.33
CA PRO A 970 3.59 19.97 3.91
C PRO A 970 3.36 19.84 5.42
N PHE A 971 3.44 20.96 6.14
CA PHE A 971 3.18 20.99 7.57
C PHE A 971 1.76 20.49 7.88
N SER A 972 1.68 19.47 8.71
CA SER A 972 0.43 18.85 9.14
C SER A 972 0.20 19.07 10.63
N PHE A 973 -1.04 19.31 11.05
CA PHE A 973 -1.40 19.48 12.47
C PHE A 973 -2.70 18.75 12.83
N LYS A 974 -2.91 18.56 14.14
CA LYS A 974 -4.19 18.21 14.75
C LYS A 974 -4.34 18.91 16.09
N THR A 975 -5.57 19.26 16.48
CA THR A 975 -5.84 19.77 17.82
C THR A 975 -5.79 18.67 18.86
N SER A 976 -5.68 19.03 20.14
CA SER A 976 -5.69 18.06 21.25
C SER A 976 -6.98 17.22 21.32
N SER A 977 -8.12 17.80 20.93
CA SER A 977 -9.41 17.12 20.79
C SER A 977 -9.60 16.40 19.45
N ASP A 978 -8.63 16.49 18.54
CA ASP A 978 -8.68 16.01 17.15
C ASP A 978 -9.90 16.49 16.34
N SER A 979 -10.59 17.53 16.79
CA SER A 979 -11.76 18.09 16.11
C SER A 979 -11.40 18.91 14.86
N ILE A 980 -10.17 19.42 14.81
CA ILE A 980 -9.61 20.16 13.69
C ILE A 980 -8.24 19.57 13.37
N ALA A 981 -8.00 19.25 12.11
CA ALA A 981 -6.73 18.70 11.63
C ALA A 981 -6.53 19.09 10.16
N GLY A 982 -5.34 18.86 9.60
CA GLY A 982 -5.09 19.03 8.18
C GLY A 982 -3.68 19.50 7.85
N PHE A 983 -3.51 19.94 6.61
CA PHE A 983 -2.26 20.45 6.06
C PHE A 983 -2.32 21.97 5.91
N MET A 984 -1.35 22.68 6.48
CA MET A 984 -1.32 24.13 6.51
C MET A 984 -0.06 24.63 5.80
N GLY A 985 -0.17 24.76 4.47
CA GLY A 985 0.92 25.22 3.61
C GLY A 985 1.36 26.66 3.89
N SER A 986 0.53 27.47 4.55
CA SER A 986 0.93 28.81 5.02
C SER A 986 1.95 28.78 6.15
N VAL A 987 2.23 27.62 6.76
CA VAL A 987 3.36 27.43 7.70
C VAL A 987 4.57 26.89 6.95
N ASP A 988 4.37 25.78 6.22
CA ASP A 988 5.39 25.19 5.35
C ASP A 988 4.68 24.31 4.31
N ASN A 989 4.85 24.59 3.02
CA ASN A 989 4.34 23.73 1.94
C ASN A 989 5.13 22.43 1.78
N GLY A 990 6.18 22.24 2.58
CA GLY A 990 7.12 21.15 2.40
C GLY A 990 8.09 21.45 1.26
N VAL A 991 8.80 20.41 0.82
CA VAL A 991 9.82 20.52 -0.23
C VAL A 991 9.69 19.32 -1.19
N PRO A 992 9.15 19.53 -2.40
CA PRO A 992 9.09 18.50 -3.44
C PRO A 992 10.46 18.01 -3.91
N TYR A 993 10.52 16.79 -4.45
CA TYR A 993 11.68 16.30 -5.20
C TYR A 993 11.66 16.87 -6.62
N ILE A 994 12.56 17.81 -6.93
CA ILE A 994 12.64 18.56 -8.20
C ILE A 994 11.40 19.41 -8.46
N ALA A 995 10.25 18.80 -8.70
CA ALA A 995 8.94 19.45 -8.81
C ALA A 995 7.81 18.44 -8.57
N ASP A 996 6.72 18.91 -7.96
CA ASP A 996 5.48 18.13 -7.80
C ASP A 996 4.40 18.59 -8.78
N HIS A 997 3.66 17.63 -9.34
CA HIS A 997 2.57 17.85 -10.31
C HIS A 997 1.22 17.36 -9.79
N HIS A 998 1.11 17.10 -8.49
CA HIS A 998 -0.09 16.57 -7.83
C HIS A 998 -0.77 17.56 -6.89
N PHE A 999 -0.12 18.67 -6.58
CA PHE A 999 -0.66 19.71 -5.71
C PHE A 999 -1.72 20.52 -6.46
N ILE A 1000 -2.95 20.53 -5.95
CA ILE A 1000 -4.08 21.21 -6.60
C ILE A 1000 -4.38 22.60 -6.00
N GLY A 1001 -3.98 22.83 -4.75
CA GLY A 1001 -4.29 24.04 -4.01
C GLY A 1001 -4.30 23.82 -2.50
N GLN A 1002 -4.37 24.92 -1.75
CA GLN A 1002 -4.37 24.88 -0.28
C GLN A 1002 -5.67 24.30 0.27
N MET A 1003 -5.56 23.50 1.34
CA MET A 1003 -6.69 23.01 2.11
C MET A 1003 -7.40 24.18 2.83
N HIS A 1004 -8.73 24.17 2.87
CA HIS A 1004 -9.52 25.20 3.55
C HIS A 1004 -10.57 24.66 4.53
N GLU A 1005 -10.95 23.39 4.47
CA GLU A 1005 -11.88 22.78 5.43
C GLU A 1005 -11.16 21.84 6.43
N PHE A 1006 -10.80 22.38 7.59
CA PHE A 1006 -10.04 21.66 8.62
C PHE A 1006 -10.89 20.91 9.65
N ARG A 1007 -12.22 21.10 9.66
CA ARG A 1007 -13.09 20.51 10.69
C ARG A 1007 -13.44 19.08 10.31
N ARG A 1008 -13.03 18.11 11.13
CA ARG A 1008 -13.30 16.67 10.89
C ARG A 1008 -14.79 16.31 10.88
N VAL A 1009 -15.64 17.15 11.45
CA VAL A 1009 -17.09 16.91 11.58
C VAL A 1009 -17.88 17.21 10.31
N ILE A 1010 -17.30 17.91 9.34
CA ILE A 1010 -18.01 18.25 8.11
C ILE A 1010 -18.07 17.01 7.22
N PRO A 1011 -19.28 16.48 6.92
CA PRO A 1011 -19.43 15.27 6.13
C PRO A 1011 -19.11 15.54 4.66
N TRP A 1012 -18.79 14.46 3.97
CA TRP A 1012 -18.75 14.44 2.52
C TRP A 1012 -20.15 14.67 1.93
N MET A 1013 -20.27 15.55 0.94
CA MET A 1013 -21.51 15.77 0.20
C MET A 1013 -21.42 15.14 -1.20
N ASP A 1014 -20.46 15.59 -2.00
CA ASP A 1014 -20.13 15.09 -3.34
C ASP A 1014 -18.66 15.44 -3.68
N ASP A 1015 -18.22 15.12 -4.91
CA ASP A 1015 -16.84 15.38 -5.32
C ASP A 1015 -16.48 16.87 -5.47
N ASP A 1016 -17.47 17.76 -5.57
CA ASP A 1016 -17.27 19.21 -5.59
C ASP A 1016 -17.24 19.80 -4.16
N ALA A 1017 -17.69 19.05 -3.16
CA ALA A 1017 -17.70 19.45 -1.75
C ALA A 1017 -17.40 18.26 -0.82
N SER A 1018 -16.12 17.91 -0.69
CA SER A 1018 -15.67 16.69 0.01
C SER A 1018 -15.72 16.74 1.54
N GLY A 1019 -16.02 17.90 2.13
CA GLY A 1019 -16.03 18.06 3.59
C GLY A 1019 -14.62 18.16 4.19
N PHE A 1020 -14.33 17.42 5.26
CA PHE A 1020 -13.00 17.44 5.87
C PHE A 1020 -11.89 17.14 4.86
N GLY A 1021 -10.92 18.06 4.72
CA GLY A 1021 -9.85 17.91 3.73
C GLY A 1021 -10.06 18.72 2.46
N ASP A 1022 -11.24 19.32 2.25
CA ASP A 1022 -11.56 20.07 1.04
C ASP A 1022 -10.54 21.18 0.75
N SER A 1023 -10.16 21.28 -0.52
CA SER A 1023 -8.98 22.01 -0.99
C SER A 1023 -9.26 22.84 -2.24
N ASN A 1024 -8.53 23.94 -2.37
CA ASN A 1024 -8.59 24.79 -3.54
C ASN A 1024 -8.08 24.06 -4.81
N ALA A 1025 -8.43 24.62 -5.97
CA ALA A 1025 -8.16 24.08 -7.30
C ALA A 1025 -7.29 25.00 -8.19
N ASN A 1026 -6.52 25.92 -7.60
CA ASN A 1026 -5.82 26.98 -8.33
C ASN A 1026 -4.41 26.60 -8.82
N TYR A 1027 -3.96 25.36 -8.62
CA TYR A 1027 -2.65 24.86 -9.03
C TYR A 1027 -2.69 23.52 -9.78
N GLU A 1028 -3.87 23.01 -10.18
CA GLU A 1028 -4.06 21.67 -10.76
C GLU A 1028 -3.20 21.38 -12.01
N THR A 1029 -2.78 22.43 -12.72
CA THR A 1029 -1.93 22.29 -13.91
C THR A 1029 -0.49 22.72 -13.67
N THR A 1030 -0.18 23.31 -12.51
CA THR A 1030 1.10 23.97 -12.18
C THR A 1030 2.11 22.99 -11.61
N ALA A 1031 3.31 22.96 -12.19
CA ALA A 1031 4.43 22.28 -11.59
C ALA A 1031 4.88 23.08 -10.38
N ILE A 1032 4.81 22.51 -9.17
CA ILE A 1032 5.29 23.16 -7.95
C ILE A 1032 6.77 22.86 -7.79
N ALA A 1033 7.61 23.88 -7.97
CA ALA A 1033 9.05 23.74 -7.87
C ALA A 1033 9.50 23.30 -6.46
N GLY A 1034 10.48 22.40 -6.42
CA GLY A 1034 11.05 21.84 -5.20
C GLY A 1034 12.57 21.90 -5.18
N ASN A 1035 13.20 20.95 -4.48
CA ASN A 1035 14.65 20.89 -4.40
C ASN A 1035 15.25 20.31 -5.69
N THR A 1036 15.99 21.14 -6.44
CA THR A 1036 16.67 20.74 -7.68
C THR A 1036 18.05 20.13 -7.46
N PHE A 1037 18.60 20.28 -6.24
CA PHE A 1037 19.96 19.87 -5.86
C PHE A 1037 21.08 20.47 -6.73
N ASP A 1038 20.82 21.63 -7.34
CA ASP A 1038 21.69 22.29 -8.32
C ASP A 1038 22.07 23.73 -7.93
N TYR A 1039 21.79 24.10 -6.68
CA TYR A 1039 22.06 25.45 -6.17
C TYR A 1039 23.54 25.86 -6.14
N PRO A 1040 24.52 24.94 -6.01
CA PRO A 1040 25.93 25.30 -6.19
C PRO A 1040 26.24 25.96 -7.53
N TYR A 1041 25.48 25.65 -8.59
CA TYR A 1041 25.62 26.33 -9.87
C TYR A 1041 25.13 27.78 -9.81
N LEU A 1042 24.00 28.05 -9.17
CA LEU A 1042 23.42 29.40 -9.06
C LEU A 1042 24.28 30.35 -8.20
N HIS A 1043 24.79 29.83 -7.08
CA HIS A 1043 25.72 30.57 -6.20
C HIS A 1043 27.08 30.71 -6.88
N GLY A 1044 27.56 29.65 -7.53
CA GLY A 1044 28.81 29.65 -8.28
C GLY A 1044 28.85 30.68 -9.40
N LEU A 1045 27.75 30.87 -10.14
CA LEU A 1045 27.62 31.96 -11.12
C LEU A 1045 27.89 33.33 -10.49
N ALA A 1046 27.34 33.59 -9.30
CA ALA A 1046 27.48 34.86 -8.60
C ALA A 1046 28.91 35.08 -8.09
N PHE A 1047 29.56 34.05 -7.56
CA PHE A 1047 30.97 34.13 -7.15
C PHE A 1047 31.93 34.28 -8.33
N ALA A 1048 31.69 33.56 -9.43
CA ALA A 1048 32.49 33.68 -10.64
C ALA A 1048 32.41 35.10 -11.24
N GLU A 1049 31.20 35.69 -11.27
CA GLU A 1049 31.00 37.07 -11.70
C GLU A 1049 31.70 38.09 -10.78
N ALA A 1050 31.77 37.80 -9.47
CA ALA A 1050 32.54 38.57 -8.51
C ALA A 1050 34.07 38.36 -8.61
N GLY A 1051 34.54 37.48 -9.51
CA GLY A 1051 35.96 37.23 -9.79
C GLY A 1051 36.58 36.07 -9.00
N TYR A 1052 35.83 35.39 -8.14
CA TYR A 1052 36.33 34.30 -7.31
C TYR A 1052 36.42 32.98 -8.10
N SER A 1053 37.43 32.17 -7.77
CA SER A 1053 37.36 30.75 -8.10
C SER A 1053 36.51 30.05 -7.04
N PHE A 1054 35.77 29.02 -7.44
CA PHE A 1054 34.98 28.26 -6.48
C PHE A 1054 34.98 26.77 -6.77
N ILE A 1055 34.77 26.02 -5.70
CA ILE A 1055 34.49 24.60 -5.73
C ILE A 1055 33.31 24.31 -4.82
N SER A 1056 32.57 23.23 -5.07
CA SER A 1056 31.48 22.84 -4.21
C SER A 1056 31.62 21.46 -3.61
N SER A 1057 30.96 21.26 -2.48
CA SER A 1057 30.90 20.01 -1.72
C SER A 1057 29.50 19.78 -1.16
N SER A 1058 29.15 18.52 -0.91
CA SER A 1058 28.02 18.20 -0.03
C SER A 1058 28.34 18.62 1.41
N ALA A 1059 27.32 18.95 2.19
CA ALA A 1059 27.48 19.17 3.64
C ALA A 1059 28.00 17.91 4.35
N SER A 1060 27.51 16.73 3.98
CA SER A 1060 27.94 15.46 4.59
C SER A 1060 29.44 15.18 4.42
N ALA A 1061 30.05 15.61 3.31
CA ALA A 1061 31.48 15.45 3.10
C ALA A 1061 32.32 16.34 4.04
N VAL A 1062 31.79 17.51 4.44
CA VAL A 1062 32.40 18.36 5.47
C VAL A 1062 32.23 17.73 6.84
N GLU A 1063 31.01 17.29 7.19
CA GLU A 1063 30.68 16.67 8.48
C GLU A 1063 31.52 15.43 8.75
N ASN A 1064 31.77 14.62 7.71
CA ASN A 1064 32.60 13.42 7.79
C ASN A 1064 34.11 13.70 7.65
N GLY A 1065 34.52 14.96 7.54
CA GLY A 1065 35.93 15.38 7.50
C GLY A 1065 36.67 15.11 6.18
N TYR A 1066 35.97 14.76 5.10
CA TYR A 1066 36.57 14.61 3.76
C TYR A 1066 36.96 15.96 3.15
N VAL A 1067 36.22 17.02 3.49
CA VAL A 1067 36.51 18.40 3.11
C VAL A 1067 36.75 19.23 4.37
N ARG A 1068 37.91 19.90 4.45
CA ARG A 1068 38.21 20.84 5.53
C ARG A 1068 37.86 22.25 5.11
N LEU A 1069 37.04 22.93 5.91
CA LEU A 1069 36.66 24.33 5.65
C LEU A 1069 37.87 25.27 5.70
N THR A 1070 38.85 24.97 6.56
CA THR A 1070 40.08 25.77 6.78
C THR A 1070 41.06 25.79 5.60
N ASP A 1071 40.81 24.99 4.57
CA ASP A 1071 41.57 25.05 3.31
C ASP A 1071 41.14 26.25 2.43
N TYR A 1072 40.09 26.98 2.80
CA TYR A 1072 39.48 28.06 2.02
C TYR A 1072 39.44 29.38 2.80
N ALA A 1073 39.34 30.52 2.11
CA ALA A 1073 39.22 31.84 2.75
C ALA A 1073 37.75 32.20 3.05
N ILE A 1074 36.84 31.73 2.20
CA ILE A 1074 35.40 31.99 2.28
C ILE A 1074 34.64 30.69 2.12
N VAL A 1075 33.65 30.47 2.98
CA VAL A 1075 32.66 29.39 2.86
C VAL A 1075 31.27 29.98 2.62
N ASP A 1076 30.56 29.46 1.63
CA ASP A 1076 29.15 29.73 1.38
C ASP A 1076 28.34 28.47 1.71
N TRP A 1077 27.52 28.54 2.76
CA TRP A 1077 26.73 27.41 3.25
C TRP A 1077 25.25 27.59 2.90
N ILE A 1078 24.80 26.83 1.90
CA ILE A 1078 23.45 26.90 1.34
C ILE A 1078 22.51 26.07 2.22
N LEU A 1079 21.49 26.70 2.81
CA LEU A 1079 20.47 25.99 3.58
C LEU A 1079 19.11 25.93 2.90
N GLY A 1080 18.78 26.82 1.95
CA GLY A 1080 17.46 26.79 1.32
C GLY A 1080 16.32 26.70 2.34
N LYS A 1081 15.51 25.63 2.29
CA LYS A 1081 14.47 25.31 3.29
C LYS A 1081 14.85 24.21 4.29
N GLN A 1082 16.15 23.93 4.46
CA GLN A 1082 16.67 22.99 5.45
C GLN A 1082 16.11 23.34 6.84
N LYS A 1083 15.56 22.34 7.53
CA LYS A 1083 14.93 22.47 8.85
C LYS A 1083 14.71 21.08 9.42
N GLU A 1084 15.07 20.89 10.68
CA GLU A 1084 14.85 19.65 11.40
C GLU A 1084 13.35 19.39 11.57
N GLY A 1085 12.90 18.19 11.22
CA GLY A 1085 11.49 17.83 11.33
C GLY A 1085 11.27 16.33 11.48
N VAL A 1086 10.14 15.99 12.13
CA VAL A 1086 9.64 14.63 12.21
C VAL A 1086 8.76 14.31 11.00
N ILE A 1087 8.87 13.10 10.48
CA ILE A 1087 8.01 12.62 9.39
C ILE A 1087 6.70 12.11 9.98
N ALA A 1088 5.57 12.60 9.46
CA ALA A 1088 4.22 12.22 9.88
C ALA A 1088 4.06 12.17 11.42
N ARG A 1089 3.92 10.98 12.02
CA ARG A 1089 3.73 10.83 13.47
C ARG A 1089 5.01 10.90 14.30
N GLY A 1090 6.17 10.90 13.65
CA GLY A 1090 7.46 10.87 14.34
C GLY A 1090 7.81 9.50 14.92
N ALA A 1091 7.44 8.42 14.23
CA ALA A 1091 7.85 7.07 14.63
C ALA A 1091 9.36 6.83 14.47
N ASN A 1092 10.02 7.63 13.62
CA ASN A 1092 11.47 7.61 13.39
C ASN A 1092 12.13 8.94 13.80
N PRO A 1093 13.45 8.94 14.04
CA PRO A 1093 14.19 10.14 14.41
C PRO A 1093 14.00 11.29 13.41
N PRO A 1094 14.04 12.54 13.89
CA PRO A 1094 13.97 13.71 13.03
C PRO A 1094 15.13 13.76 12.04
N LYS A 1095 14.91 14.42 10.91
CA LYS A 1095 15.89 14.57 9.83
C LYS A 1095 16.04 16.05 9.46
N TYR A 1096 17.13 16.36 8.76
CA TYR A 1096 17.40 17.64 8.10
C TYR A 1096 17.71 18.83 9.00
N LYS A 1097 18.37 18.60 10.14
CA LYS A 1097 18.93 19.68 10.97
C LYS A 1097 19.78 20.64 10.12
N THR A 1098 19.65 21.95 10.34
CA THR A 1098 20.40 22.95 9.57
C THR A 1098 21.90 22.84 9.81
N PHE A 1099 22.29 22.55 11.05
CA PHE A 1099 23.67 22.32 11.45
C PHE A 1099 23.75 21.11 12.38
N SER A 1100 24.37 20.03 11.93
CA SER A 1100 24.75 18.92 12.81
C SER A 1100 25.85 19.37 13.79
N ASN A 1101 26.09 18.57 14.84
CA ASN A 1101 27.16 18.87 15.80
C ASN A 1101 28.53 18.93 15.11
N GLU A 1102 28.73 18.05 14.13
CA GLU A 1102 29.93 17.98 13.30
C GLU A 1102 30.08 19.25 12.44
N ALA A 1103 29.00 19.71 11.81
CA ALA A 1103 29.00 20.97 11.06
C ALA A 1103 29.26 22.18 11.96
N MET A 1104 28.63 22.26 13.14
CA MET A 1104 28.85 23.33 14.11
C MET A 1104 30.32 23.38 14.55
N TRP A 1105 30.93 22.23 14.80
CA TRP A 1105 32.36 22.14 15.14
C TRP A 1105 33.25 22.62 13.98
N ALA A 1106 33.03 22.12 12.76
CA ALA A 1106 33.82 22.50 11.59
C ALA A 1106 33.74 24.00 11.29
N ILE A 1107 32.54 24.59 11.40
CA ILE A 1107 32.31 26.03 11.21
C ILE A 1107 32.99 26.84 12.32
N THR A 1108 32.92 26.38 13.57
CA THR A 1108 33.58 27.06 14.70
C THR A 1108 35.10 27.10 14.52
N ASP A 1109 35.71 25.96 14.16
CA ASP A 1109 37.14 25.87 13.90
C ASP A 1109 37.57 26.79 12.75
N PHE A 1110 36.80 26.77 11.65
CA PHE A 1110 37.00 27.64 10.50
C PHE A 1110 37.00 29.13 10.86
N CYS A 1111 35.96 29.59 11.56
CA CYS A 1111 35.85 30.99 12.00
C CYS A 1111 36.99 31.37 12.96
N HIS A 1112 37.36 30.50 13.90
CA HIS A 1112 38.46 30.77 14.84
C HIS A 1112 39.83 30.89 14.16
N GLN A 1113 40.02 30.24 13.01
CA GLN A 1113 41.22 30.36 12.18
C GLN A 1113 41.19 31.55 11.21
N GLY A 1114 40.12 32.34 11.22
CA GLY A 1114 39.98 33.59 10.46
C GLY A 1114 39.22 33.45 9.14
N GLY A 1115 38.57 32.31 8.90
CA GLY A 1115 37.75 32.09 7.71
C GLY A 1115 36.42 32.85 7.74
N ASN A 1116 36.03 33.42 6.60
CA ASN A 1116 34.77 34.17 6.47
C ASN A 1116 33.63 33.26 5.99
N ILE A 1117 32.42 33.40 6.54
CA ILE A 1117 31.29 32.54 6.18
C ILE A 1117 30.03 33.32 5.79
N LEU A 1118 29.41 32.90 4.68
CA LEU A 1118 28.06 33.25 4.27
C LEU A 1118 27.13 32.06 4.56
N VAL A 1119 25.99 32.33 5.20
CA VAL A 1119 24.91 31.36 5.40
C VAL A 1119 23.61 31.98 4.91
N SER A 1120 22.84 31.26 4.10
CA SER A 1120 21.51 31.71 3.67
C SER A 1120 20.47 30.59 3.69
N GLY A 1121 19.29 30.87 4.23
CA GLY A 1121 18.20 29.91 4.32
C GLY A 1121 16.95 30.48 4.98
N ALA A 1122 15.80 29.85 4.77
CA ALA A 1122 14.51 30.29 5.30
C ALA A 1122 14.34 30.00 6.81
N PHE A 1123 15.05 29.01 7.34
CA PHE A 1123 14.88 28.52 8.72
C PHE A 1123 16.18 28.57 9.55
N VAL A 1124 17.11 29.48 9.22
CA VAL A 1124 18.41 29.63 9.90
C VAL A 1124 18.31 29.93 11.39
N GLY A 1125 17.22 30.55 11.85
CA GLY A 1125 16.96 30.83 13.27
C GLY A 1125 15.88 29.92 13.85
N THR A 1126 14.79 29.66 13.12
CA THR A 1126 13.69 28.80 13.58
C THR A 1126 14.21 27.43 14.02
N ASP A 1127 15.12 26.82 13.26
CA ASP A 1127 15.63 25.48 13.60
C ASP A 1127 16.42 25.45 14.92
N LEU A 1128 17.13 26.53 15.25
CA LEU A 1128 18.01 26.62 16.42
C LEU A 1128 17.34 27.25 17.66
N TRP A 1129 16.16 27.87 17.52
CA TRP A 1129 15.44 28.52 18.62
C TRP A 1129 14.00 28.06 18.79
N ASP A 1130 13.23 27.93 17.70
CA ASP A 1130 11.78 27.69 17.70
C ASP A 1130 11.44 26.32 17.08
N ASN A 1131 12.32 25.35 17.33
CA ASN A 1131 12.12 23.94 17.04
C ASN A 1131 12.02 23.19 18.38
N PRO A 1132 11.04 22.30 18.59
CA PRO A 1132 10.97 21.48 19.80
C PRO A 1132 12.23 20.65 20.10
N LEU A 1133 13.10 20.47 19.11
CA LEU A 1133 14.36 19.71 19.20
C LEU A 1133 15.59 20.60 19.45
N ALA A 1134 15.43 21.94 19.45
CA ALA A 1134 16.53 22.89 19.60
C ALA A 1134 17.09 22.94 21.03
N THR A 1135 18.42 22.91 21.16
CA THR A 1135 19.12 22.89 22.46
C THR A 1135 19.62 24.29 22.89
N GLU A 1136 20.06 24.42 24.16
CA GLU A 1136 20.73 25.65 24.62
C GLU A 1136 22.07 25.85 23.90
N GLU A 1137 22.77 24.76 23.61
CA GLU A 1137 24.01 24.73 22.86
C GLU A 1137 23.84 25.26 21.44
N ASP A 1138 22.75 24.89 20.75
CA ASP A 1138 22.42 25.39 19.41
C ASP A 1138 22.34 26.93 19.39
N ARG A 1139 21.57 27.49 20.34
CA ARG A 1139 21.38 28.94 20.49
C ARG A 1139 22.67 29.66 20.83
N LYS A 1140 23.43 29.11 21.79
CA LYS A 1140 24.70 29.67 22.24
C LYS A 1140 25.71 29.69 21.10
N TRP A 1141 25.84 28.59 20.38
CA TRP A 1141 26.74 28.48 19.23
C TRP A 1141 26.41 29.51 18.15
N ALA A 1142 25.14 29.66 17.78
CA ALA A 1142 24.74 30.65 16.77
C ALA A 1142 25.07 32.09 17.20
N MET A 1143 24.86 32.43 18.48
CA MET A 1143 25.20 33.76 19.01
C MET A 1143 26.71 34.00 19.14
N GLU A 1144 27.48 32.98 19.53
CA GLU A 1144 28.91 33.11 19.81
C GLU A 1144 29.79 32.97 18.56
N THR A 1145 29.38 32.12 17.60
CA THR A 1145 30.15 31.78 16.38
C THR A 1145 29.60 32.51 15.16
N LEU A 1146 28.29 32.45 14.91
CA LEU A 1146 27.69 33.08 13.72
C LEU A 1146 27.22 34.52 13.97
N LYS A 1147 27.20 34.95 15.24
CA LYS A 1147 26.98 36.34 15.69
C LYS A 1147 25.60 36.93 15.38
N TYR A 1148 24.59 36.06 15.31
CA TYR A 1148 23.17 36.46 15.21
C TYR A 1148 22.31 35.77 16.28
N ARG A 1149 21.12 36.31 16.50
CA ARG A 1149 20.08 35.70 17.35
C ARG A 1149 18.75 35.68 16.61
N TRP A 1150 17.93 34.66 16.85
CA TRP A 1150 16.58 34.61 16.31
C TRP A 1150 15.68 35.69 16.92
N ARG A 1151 14.78 36.23 16.10
CA ARG A 1151 13.77 37.20 16.53
C ARG A 1151 12.35 36.72 16.31
N ASN A 1152 12.06 36.19 15.12
CA ASN A 1152 10.73 35.77 14.72
C ASN A 1152 10.83 34.78 13.55
N ASN A 1153 10.03 33.72 13.58
CA ASN A 1153 9.88 32.73 12.50
C ASN A 1153 8.99 33.21 11.35
N ASN A 1154 8.29 34.34 11.52
CA ASN A 1154 7.46 34.98 10.50
C ASN A 1154 8.03 36.35 10.12
N GLY A 1155 9.18 36.34 9.44
CA GLY A 1155 9.90 37.55 9.06
C GLY A 1155 9.19 38.38 7.99
N ALA A 1156 8.60 37.72 6.98
CA ALA A 1156 7.91 38.35 5.86
C ALA A 1156 6.99 37.38 5.11
N VAL A 1157 6.01 37.92 4.39
CA VAL A 1157 5.13 37.17 3.46
C VAL A 1157 5.03 37.83 2.09
N THR A 1158 5.55 39.05 1.92
CA THR A 1158 5.48 39.83 0.66
C THR A 1158 6.61 39.55 -0.31
N GLY A 1159 7.65 38.82 0.09
CA GLY A 1159 8.77 38.48 -0.80
C GLY A 1159 9.77 39.62 -1.03
N GLN A 1160 9.79 40.68 -0.21
CA GLN A 1160 10.59 41.88 -0.47
C GLN A 1160 11.62 42.17 0.64
N VAL A 1161 12.87 42.44 0.24
CA VAL A 1161 13.98 42.78 1.13
C VAL A 1161 14.68 44.05 0.64
N LYS A 1162 15.09 44.92 1.57
CA LYS A 1162 15.83 46.15 1.26
C LYS A 1162 17.08 46.27 2.11
N ALA A 1163 18.14 46.81 1.52
CA ALA A 1163 19.31 47.21 2.26
C ALA A 1163 19.02 48.40 3.18
N VAL A 1164 19.74 48.45 4.30
CA VAL A 1164 19.66 49.55 5.26
C VAL A 1164 21.01 50.19 5.51
N PRO A 1165 21.06 51.45 5.97
CA PRO A 1165 22.31 52.07 6.38
C PRO A 1165 23.04 51.20 7.41
N SER A 1166 24.28 50.86 7.09
CA SER A 1166 25.19 50.05 7.93
C SER A 1166 26.63 50.49 7.68
N PRO A 1167 27.61 50.02 8.45
CA PRO A 1167 29.04 50.27 8.18
C PRO A 1167 29.54 49.75 6.83
N PHE A 1168 28.72 49.01 6.06
CA PHE A 1168 29.06 48.39 4.79
C PHE A 1168 28.36 49.11 3.62
N PRO A 1169 28.94 50.20 3.07
CA PRO A 1169 28.30 50.98 1.99
C PRO A 1169 28.12 50.19 0.70
N ALA A 1170 28.87 49.09 0.53
CA ALA A 1170 28.70 48.16 -0.59
C ALA A 1170 27.31 47.51 -0.59
N ILE A 1171 26.73 47.22 0.58
CA ILE A 1171 25.42 46.57 0.69
C ILE A 1171 24.33 47.61 0.39
N ASN A 1172 23.67 47.48 -0.76
CA ASN A 1172 22.63 48.40 -1.17
C ASN A 1172 21.59 47.73 -2.10
N GLY A 1173 20.44 48.39 -2.24
CA GLY A 1173 19.41 48.01 -3.20
C GLY A 1173 18.19 47.34 -2.57
N TYR A 1174 17.36 46.81 -3.47
CA TYR A 1174 16.09 46.16 -3.18
C TYR A 1174 16.09 44.82 -3.91
N TYR A 1175 15.68 43.77 -3.20
CA TYR A 1175 15.66 42.41 -3.69
C TYR A 1175 14.28 41.82 -3.48
N THR A 1176 13.89 40.90 -4.36
CA THR A 1176 12.67 40.11 -4.22
C THR A 1176 13.01 38.64 -4.28
N TYR A 1177 12.26 37.81 -3.57
CA TYR A 1177 12.40 36.35 -3.58
C TYR A 1177 11.05 35.67 -3.83
N TYR A 1178 11.08 34.42 -4.30
CA TYR A 1178 9.88 33.63 -4.57
C TYR A 1178 9.12 33.29 -3.27
N ASN A 1179 8.09 34.06 -2.97
CA ASN A 1179 7.25 33.91 -1.77
C ASN A 1179 5.88 33.25 -2.05
N THR A 1180 5.58 32.95 -3.31
CA THR A 1180 4.37 32.25 -3.74
C THR A 1180 4.73 30.96 -4.48
N LEU A 1181 3.83 29.96 -4.43
CA LEU A 1181 3.98 28.71 -5.18
C LEU A 1181 4.06 28.99 -6.69
N ASN A 1182 5.02 28.38 -7.38
CA ASN A 1182 5.33 28.62 -8.79
C ASN A 1182 6.14 27.45 -9.39
N SER A 1183 6.44 27.53 -10.69
CA SER A 1183 7.19 26.50 -11.44
C SER A 1183 8.68 26.77 -11.62
N GLU A 1184 9.21 27.86 -11.09
CA GLU A 1184 10.60 28.30 -11.28
C GLU A 1184 11.50 28.02 -10.06
N SER A 1185 11.02 28.30 -8.85
CA SER A 1185 11.74 28.13 -7.59
C SER A 1185 10.81 27.63 -6.50
N TYR A 1186 11.36 26.83 -5.58
CA TYR A 1186 10.62 26.49 -4.36
C TYR A 1186 10.19 27.76 -3.62
N VAL A 1187 9.04 27.69 -2.97
CA VAL A 1187 8.42 28.81 -2.27
C VAL A 1187 9.05 29.05 -0.90
N VAL A 1188 9.28 30.31 -0.56
CA VAL A 1188 9.70 30.77 0.78
C VAL A 1188 8.56 31.56 1.41
N GLU A 1189 7.74 30.89 2.21
CA GLU A 1189 6.48 31.42 2.73
C GLU A 1189 6.70 32.43 3.87
N ASN A 1190 7.42 31.98 4.91
CA ASN A 1190 7.72 32.73 6.12
C ASN A 1190 9.20 32.52 6.47
N PRO A 1191 10.12 33.29 5.87
CA PRO A 1191 11.53 33.23 6.23
C PRO A 1191 11.78 33.86 7.61
N ASP A 1192 12.87 33.47 8.24
CA ASP A 1192 13.26 33.98 9.56
C ASP A 1192 13.60 35.47 9.56
N ALA A 1193 13.24 36.14 10.65
CA ALA A 1193 13.85 37.39 11.08
C ALA A 1193 14.92 37.14 12.15
N ILE A 1194 16.08 37.76 11.97
CA ILE A 1194 17.29 37.57 12.80
C ILE A 1194 17.89 38.92 13.19
N GLU A 1195 18.47 39.01 14.38
CA GLU A 1195 19.07 40.23 14.93
C GLU A 1195 20.56 40.04 15.27
N PRO A 1196 21.36 41.12 15.30
CA PRO A 1196 22.74 41.07 15.79
C PRO A 1196 22.86 40.51 17.21
N ALA A 1197 23.81 39.61 17.45
CA ALA A 1197 24.10 39.06 18.78
C ALA A 1197 25.33 39.69 19.46
N ASP A 1198 26.10 40.51 18.74
CA ASP A 1198 27.40 41.05 19.14
C ASP A 1198 27.49 42.54 18.75
N GLU A 1199 28.34 43.31 19.43
CA GLU A 1199 28.52 44.74 19.14
C GLU A 1199 29.13 45.00 17.75
N GLY A 1200 29.93 44.05 17.25
CA GLY A 1200 30.48 44.08 15.89
C GLY A 1200 29.50 43.57 14.81
N ALA A 1201 28.27 43.18 15.18
CA ALA A 1201 27.26 42.68 14.25
C ALA A 1201 26.21 43.75 13.92
N PHE A 1202 25.87 43.87 12.64
CA PHE A 1202 24.98 44.90 12.13
C PHE A 1202 23.90 44.31 11.25
N THR A 1203 22.67 44.82 11.38
CA THR A 1203 21.61 44.56 10.40
C THR A 1203 21.99 45.23 9.08
N ILE A 1204 22.08 44.44 8.01
CA ILE A 1204 22.41 44.93 6.66
C ILE A 1204 21.21 44.93 5.72
N LEU A 1205 20.23 44.07 5.97
CA LEU A 1205 19.01 43.93 5.19
C LEU A 1205 17.80 43.86 6.12
N ARG A 1206 16.67 44.40 5.66
CA ARG A 1206 15.37 44.30 6.34
C ARG A 1206 14.29 43.86 5.38
N TYR A 1207 13.31 43.11 5.87
CA TYR A 1207 12.08 42.87 5.15
C TYR A 1207 11.32 44.18 4.94
N SER A 1208 10.92 44.45 3.70
CA SER A 1208 10.43 45.78 3.32
C SER A 1208 9.08 46.12 3.96
N GLU A 1209 8.24 45.11 4.18
CA GLU A 1209 6.86 45.27 4.66
C GLU A 1209 6.75 45.70 6.14
N ASN A 1210 7.67 45.24 7.00
CA ASN A 1210 7.55 45.41 8.45
C ASN A 1210 8.86 45.88 9.11
N ASN A 1211 9.93 46.08 8.33
CA ASN A 1211 11.28 46.43 8.80
C ASN A 1211 11.90 45.42 9.78
N LEU A 1212 11.44 44.17 9.84
CA LEU A 1212 12.17 43.12 10.58
C LEU A 1212 13.52 42.87 9.90
N SER A 1213 14.54 42.57 10.72
CA SER A 1213 15.90 42.33 10.24
C SER A 1213 15.97 41.00 9.48
N ALA A 1214 16.40 41.07 8.22
CA ALA A 1214 16.44 39.96 7.26
C ALA A 1214 17.86 39.44 7.02
N GLY A 1215 18.89 40.21 7.39
CA GLY A 1215 20.27 39.83 7.24
C GLY A 1215 21.18 40.55 8.23
N VAL A 1216 22.11 39.81 8.80
CA VAL A 1216 23.10 40.28 9.79
C VAL A 1216 24.49 40.05 9.22
N LEU A 1217 25.35 41.06 9.31
CA LEU A 1217 26.77 40.95 8.97
C LEU A 1217 27.61 41.31 10.20
N TYR A 1218 28.52 40.41 10.57
CA TYR A 1218 29.48 40.60 11.66
C TYR A 1218 30.85 40.95 11.12
N LEU A 1219 31.46 41.97 11.74
CA LEU A 1219 32.82 42.42 11.49
C LEU A 1219 33.67 42.21 12.73
N GLY A 1220 34.31 41.04 12.83
CA GLY A 1220 35.28 40.74 13.87
C GLY A 1220 36.72 41.05 13.47
N GLU A 1221 37.60 41.08 14.46
CA GLU A 1221 39.06 41.21 14.23
C GLU A 1221 39.65 39.97 13.54
N LYS A 1222 39.10 38.79 13.82
CA LYS A 1222 39.59 37.51 13.30
C LYS A 1222 38.86 37.05 12.04
N TYR A 1223 37.53 37.12 12.04
CA TYR A 1223 36.68 36.60 10.96
C TYR A 1223 35.41 37.43 10.82
N LYS A 1224 34.70 37.24 9.69
CA LYS A 1224 33.45 37.90 9.36
C LYS A 1224 32.39 36.86 9.04
N THR A 1225 31.13 37.16 9.40
CA THR A 1225 29.98 36.31 9.06
C THR A 1225 28.92 37.13 8.38
N CYS A 1226 28.20 36.53 7.43
CA CYS A 1226 26.99 37.10 6.85
C CYS A 1226 25.90 36.04 6.91
N ILE A 1227 24.84 36.31 7.66
CA ILE A 1227 23.71 35.39 7.83
C ILE A 1227 22.48 36.05 7.24
N LEU A 1228 21.82 35.36 6.32
CA LEU A 1228 20.59 35.79 5.67
C LEU A 1228 19.42 34.89 6.11
N GLY A 1229 18.35 35.51 6.60
CA GLY A 1229 17.11 34.82 6.99
C GLY A 1229 16.28 34.31 5.81
N PHE A 1230 16.74 34.52 4.59
CA PHE A 1230 16.13 34.04 3.35
C PHE A 1230 17.22 33.41 2.46
N PRO A 1231 16.87 32.43 1.60
CA PRO A 1231 17.82 31.80 0.67
C PRO A 1231 18.26 32.75 -0.46
N VAL A 1232 19.52 32.68 -0.88
CA VAL A 1232 20.02 33.48 -2.02
C VAL A 1232 19.50 32.92 -3.35
N GLU A 1233 19.42 31.59 -3.46
CA GLU A 1233 18.95 30.88 -4.63
C GLU A 1233 17.47 31.16 -4.96
N SER A 1234 16.67 31.62 -3.98
CA SER A 1234 15.28 32.02 -4.18
C SER A 1234 15.09 33.49 -4.57
N ILE A 1235 16.15 34.29 -4.65
CA ILE A 1235 16.07 35.67 -5.14
C ILE A 1235 15.69 35.66 -6.62
N ASN A 1236 14.79 36.55 -7.03
CA ASN A 1236 14.34 36.66 -8.42
C ASN A 1236 15.47 37.20 -9.31
N GLY A 1237 15.83 36.43 -10.34
CA GLY A 1237 16.81 36.80 -11.37
C GLY A 1237 18.29 36.62 -10.96
N GLN A 1238 19.10 36.13 -11.90
CA GLN A 1238 20.53 35.86 -11.65
C GLN A 1238 21.34 37.13 -11.37
N ASP A 1239 21.04 38.25 -12.06
CA ASP A 1239 21.77 39.51 -11.87
C ASP A 1239 21.65 40.06 -10.44
N ASN A 1240 20.48 39.87 -9.81
CA ASN A 1240 20.27 40.26 -8.42
C ASN A 1240 21.08 39.40 -7.45
N ARG A 1241 21.19 38.09 -7.72
CA ARG A 1241 22.05 37.17 -6.95
C ARG A 1241 23.52 37.55 -7.10
N ASN A 1242 23.97 37.79 -8.33
CA ASN A 1242 25.33 38.25 -8.63
C ASN A 1242 25.65 39.54 -7.88
N LYS A 1243 24.73 40.52 -7.92
CA LYS A 1243 24.87 41.79 -7.21
C LYS A 1243 24.99 41.58 -5.70
N LEU A 1244 24.08 40.82 -5.08
CA LEU A 1244 24.09 40.62 -3.63
C LEU A 1244 25.37 39.93 -3.16
N ILE A 1245 25.77 38.82 -3.80
CA ILE A 1245 27.00 38.10 -3.45
C ILE A 1245 28.22 38.99 -3.60
N LYS A 1246 28.34 39.74 -4.71
CA LYS A 1246 29.44 40.69 -4.90
C LYS A 1246 29.50 41.72 -3.78
N GLN A 1247 28.36 42.26 -3.35
CA GLN A 1247 28.32 43.24 -2.26
C GLN A 1247 28.74 42.63 -0.91
N ILE A 1248 28.37 41.37 -0.65
CA ILE A 1248 28.78 40.64 0.55
C ILE A 1248 30.29 40.37 0.53
N THR A 1249 30.85 39.94 -0.60
CA THR A 1249 32.30 39.72 -0.72
C THR A 1249 33.09 41.03 -0.64
N ASP A 1250 32.58 42.12 -1.23
CA ASP A 1250 33.18 43.46 -1.09
C ASP A 1250 33.18 43.90 0.40
N ALA A 1251 32.12 43.60 1.15
CA ALA A 1251 32.07 43.83 2.59
C ALA A 1251 33.07 42.95 3.38
N PHE A 1252 33.22 41.67 3.01
CA PHE A 1252 34.24 40.80 3.60
C PHE A 1252 35.67 41.28 3.35
N ASN A 1253 35.92 42.01 2.26
CA ASN A 1253 37.23 42.57 1.96
C ASN A 1253 37.46 43.97 2.58
N SER A 1254 36.44 44.61 3.14
CA SER A 1254 36.57 45.93 3.76
C SER A 1254 37.36 45.87 5.08
N GLU A 1255 38.24 46.84 5.31
CA GLU A 1255 38.96 47.02 6.59
C GLU A 1255 37.99 47.50 7.68
N SER A 1256 38.27 47.14 8.94
CA SER A 1256 37.45 47.58 10.08
C SER A 1256 37.44 49.11 10.17
N ILE A 1257 36.26 49.73 9.98
CA ILE A 1257 36.06 51.17 10.16
C ILE A 1257 35.79 51.50 11.64
N ILE A 1258 35.79 50.51 12.54
CA ILE A 1258 35.55 50.71 13.97
C ILE A 1258 36.86 51.19 14.63
N ASN A 1259 37.03 52.51 14.66
CA ASN A 1259 37.89 53.23 15.62
C ASN A 1259 37.01 54.11 16.51
#